data_AF-A0A2A7H5Z8-F1
#
_entry.id   AF-A0A2A7H5Z8-F1
#
_cell.length_a   1.000
_cell.length_b   1.000
_cell.length_c   1.000
_cell.angle_alpha   90.00
_cell.angle_beta   90.00
_cell.angle_gamma   90.00
#
_symmetry.space_group_name_H-M   'P 1'
#
loop_
_entity.id
_entity.type
_entity.pdbx_description
1 polymer ?
#
loop_
_entity_poly.entity_id
_entity_poly.type
_entity_poly.pdbx_seq_one_letter_code
_entity_poly.pdbx_strand_id
1 'polypeptide(L)'
;MRLKTSLNFRGYPNKNEIVYYDGEERIIEVNEFEKLWSLLKILENPIGDIREDIHEWKNKNGMDDEELQNIIQFINENRLLYEKRCDEDKEEQLFNRRNFNYFSTHDSTLHADTIVQKMKKIKAVVIGAGTIGATLCMTLSKLGVGEIIVIDFDTVHPKNIRAQTIFQTEDINKKKIHVIQEKLGKMDPYIKIQVFDMKIETLKDLLQLNLNEISYIFGCFDDSSLQLQKDIMDYCDEEKIKYFLMGYHNDFVKVLHVSNSNNGALILEDSFQNYYTEYVIRENRGTIIQSLAVSLIISRIIFGDIINDEHMQQNGYSFDFIKFRTSANHESIPWEPFTQSLQKIMPLHQEKLKRKIEEISNIAYVKGTILPKVIEIDILSMHQVFDILLHMDQLSILQLEEEYNEFVKLMHDIEEQDGNEEEYERYLQIIRNMKIVYQGETYAISEIFEMMRDAKDYEEKKSMQRSVYEVLQSNGDEILQFFTNSKKSYLSLETSDYYMEVFGVREGTLHTFEEKLQKRFHALITKSLSLIFPNSSGEISADFLAYNEEERSTILIDEAKEIILTSLEKYGQDRWINHIEKMFQYDFVQVYNEIEVNKTYYFPNTKESRILFNYHDDVDSLFILCHELGHAYFNQSYSHTFFDDSTQLVNEIMAYYFEIICVQAMFQNEDISLEIKREIASQYVKRIHQVVLSTYGVHLFETSLIKCIQDYGEVSVADFLRIREEYDQHPFFEGIQFKNEKYSYLNPLLKTSFIFEFGDHVLPPIAYLLAISLCHEQVESSIPKDIQIQEAILNGVYRTEEFLSYMSKGISHGERMDQAIDELLQMLLTLQSFMVEDVVHSR
;
A
#
# COMPACT_ATOMS: atom_id res chain seq x y z
N MET A 1 47.46 27.88 7.84
CA MET A 1 46.21 27.10 7.76
C MET A 1 45.40 27.32 9.04
N ARG A 2 44.07 27.27 8.98
CA ARG A 2 43.17 27.43 10.14
C ARG A 2 42.17 26.29 10.21
N LEU A 3 41.71 25.92 11.39
CA LEU A 3 40.70 24.88 11.56
C LEU A 3 39.38 25.27 10.89
N LYS A 4 38.74 24.32 10.20
CA LYS A 4 37.39 24.46 9.62
C LYS A 4 36.33 24.46 10.73
N THR A 5 36.26 25.51 11.52
CA THR A 5 35.30 25.64 12.65
C THR A 5 33.83 25.46 12.26
N SER A 6 33.50 25.66 10.98
CA SER A 6 32.18 25.37 10.41
C SER A 6 31.75 23.91 10.56
N LEU A 7 32.70 22.97 10.70
CA LEU A 7 32.45 21.55 10.95
C LEU A 7 31.91 21.26 12.35
N ASN A 8 31.79 22.26 13.25
CA ASN A 8 31.19 22.09 14.59
C ASN A 8 31.79 20.96 15.43
N PHE A 9 33.11 20.97 15.61
CA PHE A 9 33.83 20.00 16.45
C PHE A 9 33.29 19.94 17.90
N ARG A 10 33.03 18.73 18.39
CA ARG A 10 32.62 18.39 19.76
C ARG A 10 33.58 17.36 20.31
N GLY A 11 34.13 17.62 21.49
CA GLY A 11 35.03 16.69 22.16
C GLY A 11 34.32 15.93 23.28
N TYR A 12 34.53 14.62 23.36
CA TYR A 12 34.04 13.74 24.41
C TYR A 12 35.22 13.10 25.16
N PRO A 13 35.78 13.80 26.17
CA PRO A 13 36.97 13.31 26.89
C PRO A 13 36.78 11.93 27.52
N ASN A 14 35.61 11.67 28.10
CA ASN A 14 35.30 10.38 28.75
C ASN A 14 35.24 9.19 27.78
N LYS A 15 35.03 9.46 26.49
CA LYS A 15 34.95 8.44 25.45
C LYS A 15 36.19 8.41 24.56
N ASN A 16 37.11 9.36 24.74
CA ASN A 16 38.25 9.53 23.86
C ASN A 16 37.84 9.76 22.40
N GLU A 17 36.79 10.55 22.17
CA GLU A 17 36.20 10.78 20.83
C GLU A 17 36.15 12.28 20.49
N ILE A 18 36.38 12.62 19.22
CA ILE A 18 36.09 13.93 18.65
C ILE A 18 35.07 13.75 17.53
N VAL A 19 33.95 14.44 17.65
CA VAL A 19 32.85 14.39 16.69
C VAL A 19 32.78 15.70 15.92
N TYR A 20 32.65 15.65 14.59
CA TYR A 20 32.42 16.83 13.76
C TYR A 20 31.46 16.52 12.62
N TYR A 21 30.95 17.54 11.94
CA TYR A 21 29.93 17.42 10.90
C TYR A 21 30.41 18.05 9.59
N ASP A 22 30.65 17.22 8.57
CA ASP A 22 31.05 17.63 7.21
C ASP A 22 29.94 17.44 6.17
N GLY A 23 28.71 17.20 6.64
CA GLY A 23 27.60 16.66 5.89
C GLY A 23 27.05 15.38 6.55
N GLU A 24 27.92 14.65 7.26
CA GLU A 24 27.58 13.54 8.15
C GLU A 24 28.30 13.69 9.49
N GLU A 25 27.81 13.02 10.53
CA GLU A 25 28.52 12.96 11.80
C GLU A 25 29.76 12.07 11.66
N ARG A 26 30.95 12.65 11.79
CA ARG A 26 32.25 11.99 11.76
C ARG A 26 32.77 11.83 13.17
N ILE A 27 33.14 10.61 13.54
CA ILE A 27 33.73 10.29 14.84
C ILE A 27 35.20 9.93 14.64
N ILE A 28 36.07 10.62 15.36
CA ILE A 28 37.50 10.31 15.46
C ILE A 28 37.73 9.75 16.85
N GLU A 29 38.05 8.46 16.93
CA GLU A 29 38.56 7.85 18.15
C GLU A 29 40.04 8.22 18.34
N VAL A 30 40.38 8.72 19.52
CA VAL A 30 41.73 9.22 19.82
C VAL A 30 42.28 8.60 21.08
N ASN A 31 43.39 7.87 20.97
CA ASN A 31 44.08 7.29 22.12
C ASN A 31 44.47 8.34 23.18
N GLU A 32 44.78 9.57 22.74
CA GLU A 32 45.17 10.68 23.59
C GLU A 32 44.33 11.93 23.29
N PHE A 33 43.06 11.89 23.68
CA PHE A 33 42.08 12.96 23.43
C PHE A 33 42.57 14.36 23.81
N GLU A 34 43.10 14.53 25.03
CA GLU A 34 43.54 15.83 25.54
C GLU A 34 44.67 16.44 24.70
N LYS A 35 45.54 15.61 24.12
CA LYS A 35 46.59 16.05 23.21
C LYS A 35 45.96 16.58 21.92
N LEU A 36 45.23 15.76 21.17
CA LEU A 36 44.66 16.20 19.89
C LEU A 36 43.72 17.41 20.07
N TRP A 37 42.87 17.40 21.10
CA TRP A 37 41.93 18.49 21.36
C TRP A 37 42.63 19.82 21.66
N SER A 38 43.72 19.80 22.45
CA SER A 38 44.49 21.01 22.73
C SER A 38 45.23 21.55 21.50
N LEU A 39 45.66 20.68 20.56
CA LEU A 39 46.19 21.11 19.27
C LEU A 39 45.11 21.74 18.38
N LEU A 40 43.92 21.12 18.29
CA LEU A 40 42.79 21.69 17.52
C LEU A 40 42.41 23.08 18.07
N LYS A 41 42.51 23.31 19.38
CA LYS A 41 42.29 24.62 20.00
C LYS A 41 43.30 25.68 19.57
N ILE A 42 44.56 25.31 19.37
CA ILE A 42 45.58 26.21 18.80
C ILE A 42 45.21 26.56 17.34
N LEU A 43 44.74 25.57 16.57
CA LEU A 43 44.38 25.73 15.16
C LEU A 43 43.03 26.47 14.95
N GLU A 44 42.15 26.51 15.96
CA GLU A 44 40.82 27.16 15.93
C GLU A 44 40.93 28.65 15.61
N ASN A 45 41.86 29.34 16.27
CA ASN A 45 42.07 30.78 16.10
C ASN A 45 43.54 31.12 16.37
N PRO A 46 44.44 30.89 15.39
CA PRO A 46 45.85 31.11 15.60
C PRO A 46 46.14 32.60 15.77
N ILE A 47 46.85 32.95 16.85
CA ILE A 47 47.26 34.32 17.19
C ILE A 47 48.80 34.35 17.13
N GLY A 48 49.39 34.99 16.12
CA GLY A 48 50.85 35.06 15.97
C GLY A 48 51.43 33.94 15.09
N ASP A 49 52.69 33.53 15.34
CA ASP A 49 53.35 32.45 14.58
C ASP A 49 52.93 31.07 15.11
N ILE A 50 51.97 30.48 14.42
CA ILE A 50 51.41 29.16 14.73
C ILE A 50 52.47 28.05 14.82
N ARG A 51 53.64 28.20 14.16
CA ARG A 51 54.71 27.19 14.22
C ARG A 51 55.35 27.15 15.60
N GLU A 52 55.55 28.31 16.23
CA GLU A 52 56.08 28.39 17.59
C GLU A 52 55.11 27.75 18.59
N ASP A 53 53.81 28.07 18.49
CA ASP A 53 52.77 27.50 19.36
C ASP A 53 52.70 25.97 19.26
N ILE A 54 52.80 25.41 18.05
CA ILE A 54 52.81 23.96 17.81
C ILE A 54 54.09 23.33 18.37
N HIS A 55 55.25 23.99 18.24
CA HIS A 55 56.51 23.50 18.80
C HIS A 55 56.50 23.50 20.34
N GLU A 56 55.96 24.54 20.98
CA GLU A 56 55.78 24.58 22.43
C GLU A 56 54.80 23.50 22.91
N TRP A 57 53.68 23.35 22.20
CA TRP A 57 52.70 22.31 22.47
C TRP A 57 53.30 20.90 22.38
N LYS A 58 54.13 20.63 21.35
CA LYS A 58 54.86 19.36 21.18
C LYS A 58 55.76 19.08 22.39
N ASN A 59 56.58 20.05 22.77
CA ASN A 59 57.53 19.92 23.88
C ASN A 59 56.79 19.67 25.21
N LYS A 60 55.68 20.36 25.45
CA LYS A 60 54.86 20.22 26.67
C LYS A 60 54.23 18.83 26.79
N ASN A 61 53.87 18.21 25.67
CA ASN A 61 53.25 16.89 25.63
C ASN A 61 54.26 15.74 25.52
N GLY A 62 55.57 16.04 25.56
CA GLY A 62 56.64 15.04 25.52
C GLY A 62 56.73 14.27 24.20
N MET A 63 56.23 14.86 23.11
CA MET A 63 56.13 14.19 21.81
C MET A 63 57.40 14.32 20.98
N ASP A 64 57.69 13.32 20.15
CA ASP A 64 58.76 13.40 19.15
C ASP A 64 58.27 14.03 17.83
N ASP A 65 59.19 14.26 16.89
CA ASP A 65 58.86 14.85 15.59
C ASP A 65 58.01 13.93 14.71
N GLU A 66 58.13 12.61 14.89
CA GLU A 66 57.40 11.61 14.10
C GLU A 66 55.92 11.58 14.52
N GLU A 67 55.66 11.60 15.83
CA GLU A 67 54.30 11.68 16.39
C GLU A 67 53.60 12.98 15.98
N LEU A 68 54.28 14.13 16.01
CA LEU A 68 53.73 15.40 15.55
C LEU A 68 53.39 15.37 14.06
N GLN A 69 54.29 14.81 13.23
CA GLN A 69 54.05 14.66 11.81
C GLN A 69 52.83 13.78 11.52
N ASN A 70 52.66 12.68 12.25
CA ASN A 70 51.50 11.80 12.11
C ASN A 70 50.19 12.52 12.43
N ILE A 71 50.15 13.36 13.48
CA ILE A 71 48.94 14.13 13.82
C ILE A 71 48.64 15.20 12.76
N ILE A 72 49.64 15.91 12.27
CA ILE A 72 49.47 16.92 11.22
C ILE A 72 49.00 16.25 9.93
N GLN A 73 49.58 15.10 9.58
CA GLN A 73 49.16 14.31 8.43
C GLN A 73 47.70 13.88 8.56
N PHE A 74 47.29 13.36 9.73
CA PHE A 74 45.90 13.00 10.01
C PHE A 74 44.94 14.19 9.82
N ILE A 75 45.27 15.37 10.34
CA ILE A 75 44.45 16.59 10.22
C ILE A 75 44.30 17.00 8.74
N ASN A 76 45.37 16.87 7.95
CA ASN A 76 45.37 17.20 6.52
C ASN A 76 44.60 16.17 5.67
N GLU A 77 44.81 14.88 5.92
CA GLU A 77 44.11 13.78 5.24
C GLU A 77 42.60 13.87 5.45
N ASN A 78 42.17 14.24 6.66
CA ASN A 78 40.76 14.48 6.99
C ASN A 78 40.27 15.88 6.60
N ARG A 79 41.07 16.67 5.88
CA ARG A 79 40.70 18.00 5.32
C ARG A 79 40.11 18.98 6.33
N LEU A 80 40.58 18.93 7.58
CA LEU A 80 40.03 19.73 8.68
C LEU A 80 40.51 21.19 8.69
N LEU A 81 41.30 21.61 7.70
CA LEU A 81 41.92 22.95 7.63
C LEU A 81 41.56 23.74 6.35
N TYR A 82 41.65 25.07 6.45
CA TYR A 82 41.69 26.01 5.32
C TYR A 82 43.06 26.67 5.19
N GLU A 83 43.49 26.97 3.97
CA GLU A 83 44.70 27.76 3.71
C GLU A 83 44.47 29.26 3.90
N LYS A 84 43.35 29.76 3.37
CA LYS A 84 43.00 31.18 3.40
C LYS A 84 41.53 31.36 3.72
N ARG A 85 41.23 32.01 4.84
CA ARG A 85 39.96 32.70 5.05
C ARG A 85 40.20 34.09 4.47
N CYS A 86 39.42 34.56 3.52
CA CYS A 86 39.62 35.88 2.90
C CYS A 86 39.99 36.90 4.00
N ASP A 87 41.22 37.43 3.95
CA ASP A 87 41.77 38.26 5.01
C ASP A 87 40.96 39.58 5.08
N GLU A 88 40.37 39.81 6.26
CA GLU A 88 39.94 41.07 6.92
C GLU A 88 39.25 42.22 6.11
N ASP A 89 38.14 42.70 6.70
CA ASP A 89 37.52 44.05 6.56
C ASP A 89 36.85 44.49 5.24
N LYS A 90 35.84 43.73 4.75
CA LYS A 90 34.83 44.28 3.82
C LYS A 90 33.40 44.06 4.34
N GLU A 91 32.59 45.11 4.41
CA GLU A 91 31.17 45.06 4.84
C GLU A 91 30.36 43.98 4.11
N GLU A 92 30.65 43.75 2.82
CA GLU A 92 30.08 42.70 1.99
C GLU A 92 30.34 41.28 2.50
N GLN A 93 31.49 41.04 3.14
CA GLN A 93 31.82 39.73 3.71
C GLN A 93 31.08 39.49 5.03
N LEU A 94 30.90 40.53 5.84
CA LEU A 94 30.06 40.42 7.04
C LEU A 94 28.60 40.15 6.65
N PHE A 95 28.14 40.78 5.58
CA PHE A 95 26.81 40.56 4.99
C PHE A 95 26.61 39.09 4.56
N ASN A 96 27.63 38.49 3.94
CA ASN A 96 27.59 37.09 3.46
C ASN A 96 28.09 36.05 4.46
N ARG A 97 28.37 36.42 5.72
CA ARG A 97 29.05 35.54 6.70
C ARG A 97 28.35 34.21 6.95
N ARG A 98 27.00 34.19 6.95
CA ARG A 98 26.22 32.96 7.15
C ARG A 98 26.31 32.03 5.95
N ASN A 99 26.19 32.57 4.74
CA ASN A 99 26.36 31.80 3.50
C ASN A 99 27.78 31.25 3.41
N PHE A 100 28.79 32.07 3.73
CA PHE A 100 30.18 31.61 3.84
C PHE A 100 30.33 30.42 4.81
N ASN A 101 29.85 30.55 6.05
CA ASN A 101 29.99 29.48 7.03
C ASN A 101 29.32 28.19 6.55
N TYR A 102 28.11 28.28 6.01
CA TYR A 102 27.35 27.13 5.51
C TYR A 102 28.00 26.48 4.27
N PHE A 103 28.44 27.28 3.30
CA PHE A 103 29.09 26.73 2.11
C PHE A 103 30.45 26.13 2.42
N SER A 104 31.19 26.71 3.38
CA SER A 104 32.50 26.22 3.76
C SER A 104 32.47 24.79 4.32
N THR A 105 31.40 24.35 5.01
CA THR A 105 31.30 22.94 5.47
C THR A 105 31.30 21.94 4.32
N HIS A 106 30.81 22.35 3.16
CA HIS A 106 30.65 21.52 1.97
C HIS A 106 31.69 21.84 0.88
N ASP A 107 32.64 22.77 1.16
CA ASP A 107 33.70 23.13 0.24
C ASP A 107 34.88 22.14 0.40
N SER A 108 35.10 21.35 -0.63
CA SER A 108 36.20 20.38 -0.71
C SER A 108 37.55 21.03 -1.02
N THR A 109 37.58 22.33 -1.36
CA THR A 109 38.80 23.07 -1.64
C THR A 109 39.48 23.58 -0.36
N LEU A 110 40.74 23.99 -0.49
CA LEU A 110 41.52 24.62 0.58
C LEU A 110 41.16 26.11 0.79
N HIS A 111 40.28 26.67 -0.05
CA HIS A 111 39.89 28.09 -0.04
C HIS A 111 38.40 28.25 0.29
N ALA A 112 38.12 28.83 1.45
CA ALA A 112 36.78 28.79 2.04
C ALA A 112 35.71 29.64 1.33
N ASP A 113 36.08 30.53 0.40
CA ASP A 113 35.17 31.47 -0.26
C ASP A 113 34.86 31.11 -1.73
N THR A 114 35.39 30.01 -2.25
CA THR A 114 35.27 29.62 -3.66
C THR A 114 33.82 29.53 -4.13
N ILE A 115 32.96 28.86 -3.34
CA ILE A 115 31.53 28.70 -3.65
C ILE A 115 30.80 30.05 -3.67
N VAL A 116 31.09 30.94 -2.71
CA VAL A 116 30.48 32.28 -2.65
C VAL A 116 30.86 33.11 -3.89
N GLN A 117 32.12 33.03 -4.33
CA GLN A 117 32.56 33.74 -5.54
C GLN A 117 31.91 33.17 -6.81
N LYS A 118 31.65 31.87 -6.86
CA LYS A 118 30.90 31.23 -7.95
C LYS A 118 29.42 31.67 -7.95
N MET A 119 28.75 31.68 -6.79
CA MET A 119 27.38 32.20 -6.62
C MET A 119 27.24 33.63 -7.16
N LYS A 120 28.19 34.51 -6.83
CA LYS A 120 28.18 35.91 -7.31
C LYS A 120 28.33 36.08 -8.82
N LYS A 121 28.87 35.08 -9.53
CA LYS A 121 28.99 35.12 -10.99
C LYS A 121 27.72 34.66 -11.69
N ILE A 122 26.76 34.10 -10.95
CA ILE A 122 25.51 33.61 -11.53
C ILE A 122 24.67 34.79 -12.00
N LYS A 123 24.18 34.65 -13.23
CA LYS A 123 23.17 35.52 -13.82
C LYS A 123 21.92 34.70 -14.12
N ALA A 124 20.85 34.99 -13.40
CA ALA A 124 19.58 34.25 -13.47
C ALA A 124 18.49 35.08 -14.14
N VAL A 125 17.76 34.48 -15.09
CA VAL A 125 16.56 35.06 -15.70
C VAL A 125 15.34 34.37 -15.13
N VAL A 126 14.37 35.15 -14.64
CA VAL A 126 13.08 34.66 -14.14
C VAL A 126 11.98 35.20 -15.03
N ILE A 127 11.30 34.31 -15.74
CA ILE A 127 10.19 34.63 -16.64
C ILE A 127 8.88 34.36 -15.90
N GLY A 128 8.15 35.43 -15.56
CA GLY A 128 6.95 35.39 -14.73
C GLY A 128 7.25 35.68 -13.26
N ALA A 129 6.57 36.69 -12.71
CA ALA A 129 6.63 37.10 -11.30
C ALA A 129 5.35 36.69 -10.55
N GLY A 130 4.85 35.49 -10.84
CA GLY A 130 3.76 34.85 -10.12
C GLY A 130 4.16 34.36 -8.72
N THR A 131 3.38 33.44 -8.14
CA THR A 131 3.64 32.91 -6.79
C THR A 131 5.03 32.29 -6.66
N ILE A 132 5.45 31.48 -7.64
CA ILE A 132 6.79 30.88 -7.67
C ILE A 132 7.87 31.94 -7.94
N GLY A 133 7.77 32.67 -9.06
CA GLY A 133 8.84 33.55 -9.52
C GLY A 133 9.20 34.68 -8.56
N ALA A 134 8.20 35.28 -7.90
CA ALA A 134 8.44 36.35 -6.91
C ALA A 134 9.21 35.83 -5.68
N THR A 135 8.84 34.67 -5.16
CA THR A 135 9.56 34.03 -4.04
C THR A 135 10.95 33.58 -4.47
N LEU A 136 11.10 33.06 -5.69
CA LEU A 136 12.40 32.66 -6.23
C LEU A 136 13.38 33.83 -6.31
N CYS A 137 12.96 35.00 -6.81
CA CYS A 137 13.81 36.19 -6.88
C CYS A 137 14.36 36.58 -5.49
N MET A 138 13.52 36.52 -4.46
CA MET A 138 13.94 36.80 -3.08
C MET A 138 14.94 35.75 -2.57
N THR A 139 14.71 34.47 -2.86
CA THR A 139 15.62 33.39 -2.48
C THR A 139 16.99 33.53 -3.16
N LEU A 140 17.02 33.71 -4.47
CA LEU A 140 18.26 33.88 -5.24
C LEU A 140 19.11 35.04 -4.72
N SER A 141 18.47 36.17 -4.40
CA SER A 141 19.17 37.31 -3.78
C SER A 141 19.77 36.94 -2.42
N LYS A 142 19.02 36.26 -1.55
CA LYS A 142 19.52 35.83 -0.23
C LYS A 142 20.63 34.78 -0.30
N LEU A 143 20.69 33.97 -1.37
CA LEU A 143 21.79 33.03 -1.60
C LEU A 143 23.09 33.71 -2.05
N GLY A 144 23.01 34.96 -2.52
CA GLY A 144 24.16 35.72 -3.03
C GLY A 144 24.38 35.57 -4.54
N VAL A 145 23.32 35.29 -5.31
CA VAL A 145 23.34 35.38 -6.78
C VAL A 145 23.63 36.82 -7.19
N GLY A 146 24.58 37.03 -8.10
CA GLY A 146 25.08 38.37 -8.42
C GLY A 146 24.14 39.21 -9.29
N GLU A 147 23.43 38.58 -10.24
CA GLU A 147 22.49 39.30 -11.10
C GLU A 147 21.18 38.52 -11.33
N ILE A 148 20.05 39.20 -11.12
CA ILE A 148 18.71 38.67 -11.39
C ILE A 148 18.02 39.56 -12.42
N ILE A 149 17.53 38.94 -13.49
CA ILE A 149 16.70 39.57 -14.51
C ILE A 149 15.27 39.07 -14.34
N VAL A 150 14.31 39.97 -14.15
CA VAL A 150 12.90 39.62 -13.96
C VAL A 150 12.07 40.15 -15.13
N ILE A 151 11.34 39.26 -15.79
CA ILE A 151 10.47 39.58 -16.92
C ILE A 151 9.04 39.25 -16.54
N ASP A 152 8.20 40.27 -16.42
CA ASP A 152 6.78 40.13 -16.09
C ASP A 152 6.04 41.42 -16.44
N PHE A 153 4.75 41.31 -16.79
CA PHE A 153 3.93 42.44 -17.24
C PHE A 153 2.82 42.82 -16.24
N ASP A 154 2.64 42.03 -15.17
CA ASP A 154 1.52 42.17 -14.25
C ASP A 154 1.72 43.31 -13.24
N THR A 155 0.60 43.73 -12.67
CA THR A 155 0.54 44.59 -11.49
C THR A 155 0.25 43.79 -10.23
N VAL A 156 0.64 44.31 -9.07
CA VAL A 156 0.34 43.71 -7.77
C VAL A 156 -1.17 43.84 -7.48
N HIS A 157 -1.82 42.69 -7.23
CA HIS A 157 -3.22 42.60 -6.81
C HIS A 157 -3.34 42.17 -5.34
N PRO A 158 -4.50 42.39 -4.68
CA PRO A 158 -4.72 41.98 -3.29
C PRO A 158 -4.43 40.49 -3.02
N LYS A 159 -4.78 39.60 -3.96
CA LYS A 159 -4.50 38.16 -3.86
C LYS A 159 -3.00 37.84 -3.75
N ASN A 160 -2.15 38.67 -4.34
CA ASN A 160 -0.70 38.48 -4.33
C ASN A 160 -0.11 38.69 -2.93
N ILE A 161 -0.69 39.56 -2.10
CA ILE A 161 -0.18 39.87 -0.76
C ILE A 161 -0.11 38.62 0.14
N ARG A 162 -1.01 37.65 -0.06
CA ARG A 162 -1.05 36.40 0.73
C ARG A 162 -0.17 35.30 0.17
N ALA A 163 0.11 35.30 -1.12
CA ALA A 163 0.84 34.23 -1.80
C ALA A 163 2.30 34.59 -2.14
N GLN A 164 2.63 35.88 -2.24
CA GLN A 164 3.92 36.39 -2.73
C GLN A 164 4.57 37.28 -1.67
N THR A 165 5.58 36.72 -0.99
CA THR A 165 6.22 37.30 0.21
C THR A 165 6.83 38.68 0.03
N ILE A 166 7.18 39.05 -1.20
CA ILE A 166 7.85 40.32 -1.48
C ILE A 166 6.88 41.53 -1.51
N PHE A 167 5.59 41.31 -1.76
CA PHE A 167 4.62 42.40 -1.93
C PHE A 167 3.93 42.78 -0.62
N GLN A 168 3.68 44.08 -0.42
CA GLN A 168 2.95 44.62 0.72
C GLN A 168 1.67 45.32 0.26
N THR A 169 0.78 45.61 1.21
CA THR A 169 -0.49 46.29 0.92
C THR A 169 -0.32 47.62 0.20
N GLU A 170 0.74 48.37 0.48
CA GLU A 170 1.05 49.63 -0.20
C GLU A 170 1.54 49.47 -1.65
N ASP A 171 1.79 48.25 -2.11
CA ASP A 171 2.29 47.98 -3.45
C ASP A 171 1.18 47.66 -4.46
N ILE A 172 -0.07 47.52 -3.99
CA ILE A 172 -1.23 47.25 -4.85
C ILE A 172 -1.30 48.29 -5.98
N ASN A 173 -1.55 47.82 -7.20
CA ASN A 173 -1.55 48.56 -8.47
C ASN A 173 -0.18 49.02 -9.01
N LYS A 174 0.93 48.78 -8.28
CA LYS A 174 2.27 48.98 -8.85
C LYS A 174 2.64 47.78 -9.72
N LYS A 175 3.54 48.00 -10.69
CA LYS A 175 4.12 46.92 -11.48
C LYS A 175 4.94 45.98 -10.60
N LYS A 176 4.68 44.67 -10.68
CA LYS A 176 5.35 43.65 -9.85
C LYS A 176 6.87 43.77 -9.95
N ILE A 177 7.38 43.88 -11.16
CA ILE A 177 8.82 43.96 -11.44
C ILE A 177 9.49 45.17 -10.77
N HIS A 178 8.87 46.35 -10.78
CA HIS A 178 9.48 47.55 -10.19
C HIS A 178 9.53 47.46 -8.67
N VAL A 179 8.50 46.86 -8.07
CA VAL A 179 8.48 46.60 -6.62
C VAL A 179 9.55 45.55 -6.26
N ILE A 180 9.71 44.50 -7.06
CA ILE A 180 10.78 43.50 -6.87
C ILE A 180 12.15 44.20 -6.94
N GLN A 181 12.40 45.00 -7.97
CA GLN A 181 13.66 45.73 -8.15
C GLN A 181 13.97 46.64 -6.96
N GLU A 182 12.99 47.45 -6.53
CA GLU A 182 13.15 48.37 -5.40
C GLU A 182 13.44 47.62 -4.10
N LYS A 183 12.65 46.58 -3.78
CA LYS A 183 12.75 45.89 -2.50
C LYS A 183 13.99 45.03 -2.39
N LEU A 184 14.34 44.30 -3.43
CA LEU A 184 15.55 43.48 -3.42
C LEU A 184 16.81 44.35 -3.43
N GLY A 185 16.84 45.47 -4.17
CA GLY A 185 17.97 46.41 -4.13
C GLY A 185 18.15 47.09 -2.75
N LYS A 186 17.08 47.22 -1.96
CA LYS A 186 17.17 47.65 -0.55
C LYS A 186 17.62 46.52 0.38
N MET A 187 17.24 45.29 0.07
CA MET A 187 17.56 44.11 0.88
C MET A 187 19.02 43.69 0.74
N ASP A 188 19.54 43.72 -0.48
CA ASP A 188 20.92 43.35 -0.82
C ASP A 188 21.53 44.47 -1.67
N PRO A 189 22.50 45.24 -1.14
CA PRO A 189 23.13 46.32 -1.91
C PRO A 189 24.14 45.82 -2.95
N TYR A 190 24.46 44.52 -2.95
CA TYR A 190 25.48 43.94 -3.83
C TYR A 190 24.88 43.20 -5.04
N ILE A 191 23.57 42.99 -5.06
CA ILE A 191 22.88 42.36 -6.19
C ILE A 191 22.56 43.36 -7.29
N LYS A 192 22.73 42.93 -8.55
CA LYS A 192 22.27 43.66 -9.72
C LYS A 192 20.89 43.15 -10.15
N ILE A 193 19.93 44.06 -10.29
CA ILE A 193 18.55 43.70 -10.66
C ILE A 193 18.12 44.47 -11.89
N GLN A 194 17.81 43.72 -12.94
CA GLN A 194 17.26 44.26 -14.19
C GLN A 194 15.84 43.76 -14.37
N VAL A 195 14.97 44.61 -14.92
CA VAL A 195 13.56 44.32 -15.07
C VAL A 195 13.05 44.71 -16.44
N PHE A 196 12.14 43.90 -16.98
CA PHE A 196 11.51 44.13 -18.28
C PHE A 196 9.99 43.97 -18.17
N ASP A 197 9.26 45.06 -18.44
CA ASP A 197 7.79 45.11 -18.43
C ASP A 197 7.24 44.61 -19.77
N MET A 198 7.23 43.29 -19.94
CA MET A 198 6.72 42.67 -21.16
C MET A 198 6.24 41.24 -20.92
N LYS A 199 5.32 40.80 -21.77
CA LYS A 199 4.89 39.41 -21.87
C LYS A 199 5.75 38.71 -22.92
N ILE A 200 6.26 37.52 -22.60
CA ILE A 200 6.97 36.68 -23.56
C ILE A 200 5.95 35.74 -24.19
N GLU A 201 5.69 35.91 -25.49
CA GLU A 201 4.77 35.06 -26.25
C GLU A 201 5.50 34.21 -27.29
N THR A 202 6.67 34.67 -27.73
CA THR A 202 7.56 33.99 -28.66
C THR A 202 9.01 34.08 -28.21
N LEU A 203 9.88 33.18 -28.69
CA LEU A 203 11.32 33.27 -28.45
C LEU A 203 11.91 34.62 -28.91
N LYS A 204 11.37 35.21 -29.98
CA LYS A 204 11.82 36.52 -30.48
C LYS A 204 11.70 37.62 -29.44
N ASP A 205 10.70 37.55 -28.57
CA ASP A 205 10.50 38.54 -27.50
C ASP A 205 11.61 38.46 -26.46
N LEU A 206 12.05 37.23 -26.12
CA LEU A 206 13.18 37.00 -25.22
C LEU A 206 14.50 37.47 -25.84
N LEU A 207 14.73 37.17 -27.12
CA LEU A 207 15.98 37.51 -27.82
C LEU A 207 16.18 39.03 -27.99
N GLN A 208 15.10 39.81 -28.07
CA GLN A 208 15.18 41.28 -28.18
C GLN A 208 15.85 41.95 -26.97
N LEU A 209 15.90 41.26 -25.82
CA LEU A 209 16.50 41.76 -24.59
C LEU A 209 18.04 41.79 -24.63
N ASN A 210 18.67 41.15 -25.62
CA ASN A 210 20.13 41.11 -25.81
C ASN A 210 20.89 40.74 -24.52
N LEU A 211 20.46 39.66 -23.87
CA LEU A 211 21.04 39.19 -22.62
C LEU A 211 22.25 38.29 -22.90
N ASN A 212 23.39 38.61 -22.30
CA ASN A 212 24.63 37.81 -22.41
C ASN A 212 25.00 37.16 -21.07
N GLU A 213 25.81 36.10 -21.12
CA GLU A 213 26.40 35.41 -19.96
C GLU A 213 25.34 34.87 -18.96
N ILE A 214 24.22 34.36 -19.48
CA ILE A 214 23.16 33.79 -18.65
C ILE A 214 23.60 32.41 -18.15
N SER A 215 23.44 32.16 -16.85
CA SER A 215 23.67 30.84 -16.25
C SER A 215 22.40 30.00 -16.21
N TYR A 216 21.28 30.62 -15.85
CA TYR A 216 19.99 29.94 -15.64
C TYR A 216 18.82 30.72 -16.21
N ILE A 217 17.87 30.03 -16.82
CA ILE A 217 16.53 30.55 -17.12
C ILE A 217 15.51 29.73 -16.33
N PHE A 218 14.66 30.43 -15.56
CA PHE A 218 13.57 29.86 -14.78
C PHE A 218 12.23 30.25 -15.42
N GLY A 219 11.55 29.27 -16.02
CA GLY A 219 10.22 29.42 -16.60
C GLY A 219 9.14 29.27 -15.54
N CYS A 220 8.58 30.39 -15.09
CA CYS A 220 7.51 30.47 -14.08
C CYS A 220 6.20 30.97 -14.72
N PHE A 221 5.79 30.33 -15.81
CA PHE A 221 4.63 30.76 -16.60
C PHE A 221 3.30 30.41 -15.90
N ASP A 222 2.37 31.37 -15.86
CA ASP A 222 0.98 31.09 -15.46
C ASP A 222 0.19 30.43 -16.61
N ASP A 223 0.43 30.90 -17.85
CA ASP A 223 -0.13 30.34 -19.09
C ASP A 223 0.86 30.59 -20.24
N SER A 224 1.27 29.54 -20.94
CA SER A 224 2.23 29.60 -22.05
C SER A 224 1.98 28.45 -23.01
N SER A 225 2.28 28.64 -24.30
CA SER A 225 2.11 27.60 -25.30
C SER A 225 3.23 26.56 -25.22
N LEU A 226 2.89 25.31 -25.54
CA LEU A 226 3.87 24.23 -25.70
C LEU A 226 5.01 24.64 -26.65
N GLN A 227 4.66 25.31 -27.75
CA GLN A 227 5.63 25.77 -28.73
C GLN A 227 6.63 26.77 -28.14
N LEU A 228 6.17 27.74 -27.34
CA LEU A 228 7.06 28.70 -26.69
C LEU A 228 8.06 28.01 -25.75
N GLN A 229 7.59 27.02 -24.97
CA GLN A 229 8.47 26.29 -24.04
C GLN A 229 9.53 25.48 -24.79
N LYS A 230 9.15 24.84 -25.91
CA LYS A 230 10.09 24.14 -26.81
C LYS A 230 11.11 25.10 -27.43
N ASP A 231 10.66 26.24 -27.95
CA ASP A 231 11.57 27.22 -28.57
C ASP A 231 12.59 27.77 -27.54
N ILE A 232 12.16 28.00 -26.29
CA ILE A 232 13.05 28.43 -25.21
C ILE A 232 14.04 27.32 -24.83
N MET A 233 13.58 26.07 -24.74
CA MET A 233 14.43 24.90 -24.49
C MET A 233 15.53 24.78 -25.56
N ASP A 234 15.16 24.83 -26.85
CA ASP A 234 16.09 24.71 -27.96
C ASP A 234 17.14 25.84 -27.93
N TYR A 235 16.71 27.08 -27.68
CA TYR A 235 17.62 28.21 -27.50
C TYR A 235 18.58 28.02 -26.31
N CYS A 236 18.09 27.50 -25.19
CA CYS A 236 18.92 27.25 -24.01
C CYS A 236 19.96 26.16 -24.27
N ASP A 237 19.61 25.10 -25.01
CA ASP A 237 20.57 24.05 -25.40
C ASP A 237 21.68 24.60 -26.30
N GLU A 238 21.32 25.42 -27.30
CA GLU A 238 22.28 26.06 -28.22
C GLU A 238 23.27 26.95 -27.48
N GLU A 239 22.78 27.78 -26.55
CA GLU A 239 23.59 28.72 -25.77
C GLU A 239 24.21 28.09 -24.50
N LYS A 240 23.96 26.81 -24.24
CA LYS A 240 24.40 26.06 -23.04
C LYS A 240 23.94 26.70 -21.73
N ILE A 241 22.71 27.21 -21.74
CA ILE A 241 22.03 27.78 -20.59
C ILE A 241 21.19 26.69 -19.94
N LYS A 242 21.19 26.60 -18.61
CA LYS A 242 20.32 25.64 -17.91
C LYS A 242 18.90 26.20 -17.84
N TYR A 243 17.94 25.46 -18.41
CA TYR A 243 16.54 25.84 -18.42
C TYR A 243 15.71 24.99 -17.45
N PHE A 244 15.05 25.65 -16.51
CA PHE A 244 14.18 25.00 -15.53
C PHE A 244 12.74 25.45 -15.71
N LEU A 245 11.84 24.50 -15.98
CA LEU A 245 10.40 24.70 -15.99
C LEU A 245 9.82 24.37 -14.61
N MET A 246 9.01 25.27 -14.08
CA MET A 246 8.58 25.22 -12.68
C MET A 246 7.08 25.41 -12.58
N GLY A 247 6.40 24.54 -11.83
CA GLY A 247 4.96 24.57 -11.67
C GLY A 247 4.48 23.85 -10.43
N TYR A 248 3.19 24.00 -10.13
CA TYR A 248 2.51 23.25 -9.07
C TYR A 248 1.20 22.67 -9.59
N HIS A 249 0.82 21.53 -9.04
CA HIS A 249 -0.42 20.83 -9.34
C HIS A 249 -0.95 20.18 -8.07
N ASN A 250 -2.17 20.53 -7.65
CA ASN A 250 -2.74 20.12 -6.37
C ASN A 250 -1.73 20.33 -5.22
N ASP A 251 -1.32 19.26 -4.54
CA ASP A 251 -0.41 19.27 -3.40
C ASP A 251 1.04 18.96 -3.77
N PHE A 252 1.41 19.16 -5.05
CA PHE A 252 2.75 18.90 -5.55
C PHE A 252 3.35 20.14 -6.19
N VAL A 253 4.66 20.29 -6.03
CA VAL A 253 5.49 21.15 -6.89
C VAL A 253 6.42 20.31 -7.74
N LYS A 254 6.63 20.77 -8.97
CA LYS A 254 7.54 20.17 -9.95
C LYS A 254 8.54 21.22 -10.44
N VAL A 255 9.81 20.83 -10.45
CA VAL A 255 10.92 21.59 -11.03
C VAL A 255 11.62 20.66 -12.00
N LEU A 256 11.52 20.95 -13.29
CA LEU A 256 12.06 20.12 -14.35
C LEU A 256 13.19 20.85 -15.03
N HIS A 257 14.36 20.23 -15.13
CA HIS A 257 15.38 20.69 -16.08
C HIS A 257 14.94 20.20 -17.46
N VAL A 258 14.80 21.09 -18.43
CA VAL A 258 14.27 20.71 -19.75
C VAL A 258 15.33 21.00 -20.79
N SER A 259 15.81 19.95 -21.47
CA SER A 259 16.78 20.01 -22.54
C SER A 259 16.54 18.89 -23.56
N ASN A 260 17.00 19.03 -24.80
CA ASN A 260 16.93 17.95 -25.78
C ASN A 260 17.75 16.72 -25.34
N SER A 261 18.81 16.91 -24.54
CA SER A 261 19.60 15.81 -23.99
C SER A 261 18.82 14.92 -23.01
N ASN A 262 17.69 15.39 -22.46
CA ASN A 262 16.88 14.63 -21.52
C ASN A 262 15.45 14.33 -22.03
N ASN A 263 15.27 14.30 -23.35
CA ASN A 263 13.95 14.14 -23.98
C ASN A 263 12.97 15.25 -23.60
N GLY A 264 13.46 16.47 -23.35
CA GLY A 264 12.64 17.62 -22.93
C GLY A 264 11.44 17.89 -23.83
N ALA A 265 11.57 17.71 -25.16
CA ALA A 265 10.45 17.85 -26.09
C ALA A 265 9.29 16.88 -25.78
N LEU A 266 9.59 15.63 -25.42
CA LEU A 266 8.60 14.62 -25.04
C LEU A 266 7.99 14.94 -23.66
N ILE A 267 8.82 15.33 -22.68
CA ILE A 267 8.35 15.73 -21.34
C ILE A 267 7.34 16.90 -21.44
N LEU A 268 7.65 17.86 -22.31
CA LEU A 268 6.76 18.99 -22.60
C LEU A 268 5.50 18.52 -23.32
N GLU A 269 5.60 17.65 -24.32
CA GLU A 269 4.42 17.10 -25.01
C GLU A 269 3.48 16.34 -24.06
N ASP A 270 4.00 15.43 -23.23
CA ASP A 270 3.22 14.66 -22.25
C ASP A 270 2.50 15.55 -21.24
N SER A 271 3.18 16.63 -20.82
CA SER A 271 2.62 17.61 -19.89
C SER A 271 1.45 18.40 -20.49
N PHE A 272 1.44 18.60 -21.82
CA PHE A 272 0.41 19.35 -22.53
C PHE A 272 -0.67 18.47 -23.18
N GLN A 273 -0.38 17.22 -23.56
CA GLN A 273 -1.34 16.28 -24.17
C GLN A 273 -2.46 15.87 -23.21
N ASN A 274 -2.20 15.89 -21.91
CA ASN A 274 -3.18 15.60 -20.85
C ASN A 274 -4.03 16.82 -20.44
N TYR A 275 -3.91 17.96 -21.15
CA TYR A 275 -4.48 19.24 -20.72
C TYR A 275 -5.35 19.89 -21.82
N TYR A 276 -6.61 19.46 -21.93
CA TYR A 276 -7.60 20.21 -22.70
C TYR A 276 -8.12 21.39 -21.86
N THR A 277 -7.48 22.55 -22.01
CA THR A 277 -7.82 23.77 -21.24
C THR A 277 -9.29 24.20 -21.36
N GLU A 278 -9.95 23.84 -22.47
CA GLU A 278 -11.38 24.11 -22.71
C GLU A 278 -12.35 23.27 -21.85
N TYR A 279 -11.88 22.16 -21.25
CA TYR A 279 -12.67 21.30 -20.37
C TYR A 279 -12.22 21.35 -18.90
N VAL A 280 -11.40 22.33 -18.51
CA VAL A 280 -10.86 22.44 -17.15
C VAL A 280 -11.39 23.69 -16.45
N ILE A 281 -12.25 23.50 -15.44
CA ILE A 281 -12.62 24.55 -14.48
C ILE A 281 -11.58 24.54 -13.36
N ARG A 282 -10.76 25.58 -13.27
CA ARG A 282 -9.69 25.69 -12.25
C ARG A 282 -9.69 27.03 -11.56
N GLU A 283 -9.40 27.01 -10.27
CA GLU A 283 -9.00 28.18 -9.50
C GLU A 283 -7.48 28.10 -9.25
N ASN A 284 -6.78 29.22 -9.32
CA ASN A 284 -5.36 29.26 -9.01
C ASN A 284 -5.17 29.02 -7.51
N ARG A 285 -4.68 27.82 -7.15
CA ARG A 285 -4.41 27.40 -5.76
C ARG A 285 -2.97 27.67 -5.31
N GLY A 286 -2.22 28.49 -6.05
CA GLY A 286 -0.82 28.82 -5.75
C GLY A 286 -0.68 29.49 -4.39
N THR A 287 0.00 28.83 -3.45
CA THR A 287 0.25 29.35 -2.10
C THR A 287 1.73 29.65 -1.84
N ILE A 288 1.99 30.39 -0.76
CA ILE A 288 3.35 30.65 -0.27
C ILE A 288 4.13 29.36 0.00
N ILE A 289 3.48 28.30 0.48
CA ILE A 289 4.11 27.02 0.83
C ILE A 289 4.73 26.38 -0.42
N GLN A 290 3.97 26.33 -1.52
CA GLN A 290 4.45 25.82 -2.81
C GLN A 290 5.65 26.61 -3.32
N SER A 291 5.57 27.94 -3.26
CA SER A 291 6.66 28.80 -3.70
C SER A 291 7.94 28.62 -2.88
N LEU A 292 7.83 28.39 -1.57
CA LEU A 292 8.98 28.17 -0.70
C LEU A 292 9.68 26.84 -0.99
N ALA A 293 8.93 25.75 -1.18
CA ALA A 293 9.54 24.47 -1.52
C ALA A 293 10.25 24.52 -2.88
N VAL A 294 9.64 25.14 -3.88
CA VAL A 294 10.27 25.35 -5.19
C VAL A 294 11.57 26.14 -5.04
N SER A 295 11.54 27.24 -4.28
CA SER A 295 12.75 28.01 -3.97
C SER A 295 13.83 27.17 -3.29
N LEU A 296 13.49 26.28 -2.35
CA LEU A 296 14.45 25.40 -1.68
C LEU A 296 15.06 24.37 -2.65
N ILE A 297 14.23 23.79 -3.53
CA ILE A 297 14.70 22.86 -4.58
C ILE A 297 15.70 23.56 -5.50
N ILE A 298 15.38 24.75 -6.01
CA ILE A 298 16.31 25.52 -6.85
C ILE A 298 17.59 25.89 -6.10
N SER A 299 17.47 26.28 -4.83
CA SER A 299 18.64 26.59 -3.99
C SER A 299 19.59 25.40 -3.93
N ARG A 300 19.05 24.19 -3.77
CA ARG A 300 19.82 22.95 -3.75
C ARG A 300 20.45 22.64 -5.10
N ILE A 301 19.71 22.79 -6.20
CA ILE A 301 20.21 22.54 -7.57
C ILE A 301 21.38 23.46 -7.89
N ILE A 302 21.21 24.77 -7.66
CA ILE A 302 22.27 25.76 -7.90
C ILE A 302 23.49 25.45 -7.01
N PHE A 303 23.26 25.05 -5.77
CA PHE A 303 24.35 24.68 -4.88
C PHE A 303 25.12 23.46 -5.39
N GLY A 304 24.43 22.38 -5.77
CA GLY A 304 25.00 21.17 -6.35
C GLY A 304 25.80 21.44 -7.62
N ASP A 305 25.27 22.28 -8.51
CA ASP A 305 25.94 22.74 -9.72
C ASP A 305 27.28 23.44 -9.42
N ILE A 306 27.33 24.27 -8.39
CA ILE A 306 28.52 25.05 -8.04
C ILE A 306 29.64 24.18 -7.47
N ILE A 307 29.29 23.17 -6.68
CA ILE A 307 30.22 22.23 -6.06
C ILE A 307 30.62 21.08 -7.00
N ASN A 308 30.06 21.04 -8.23
CA ASN A 308 30.22 19.95 -9.20
C ASN A 308 29.87 18.58 -8.60
N ASP A 309 28.79 18.51 -7.84
CA ASP A 309 28.30 17.24 -7.30
C ASP A 309 27.59 16.46 -8.42
N GLU A 310 28.25 15.42 -8.94
CA GLU A 310 27.71 14.55 -10.00
C GLU A 310 26.40 13.87 -9.58
N HIS A 311 26.15 13.68 -8.27
CA HIS A 311 24.91 13.10 -7.76
C HIS A 311 23.71 14.06 -7.81
N MET A 312 23.93 15.34 -8.09
CA MET A 312 22.88 16.38 -8.14
C MET A 312 22.46 16.74 -9.58
N GLN A 313 23.05 16.14 -10.62
CA GLN A 313 22.69 16.43 -12.01
C GLN A 313 21.50 15.60 -12.46
N GLN A 314 20.32 15.95 -11.95
CA GLN A 314 19.08 15.25 -12.23
C GLN A 314 18.14 16.06 -13.13
N ASN A 315 17.27 15.36 -13.86
CA ASN A 315 16.40 15.94 -14.88
C ASN A 315 15.09 16.49 -14.30
N GLY A 316 14.72 16.12 -13.07
CA GLY A 316 13.52 16.65 -12.44
C GLY A 316 13.42 16.38 -10.94
N TYR A 317 12.79 17.32 -10.23
CA TYR A 317 12.54 17.28 -8.81
C TYR A 317 11.05 17.48 -8.54
N SER A 318 10.50 16.68 -7.64
CA SER A 318 9.15 16.87 -7.12
C SER A 318 9.12 16.93 -5.61
N PHE A 319 8.14 17.64 -5.06
CA PHE A 319 7.89 17.66 -3.62
C PHE A 319 6.39 17.59 -3.32
N ASP A 320 6.02 16.61 -2.50
CA ASP A 320 4.66 16.36 -1.99
C ASP A 320 4.47 17.10 -0.66
N PHE A 321 3.49 18.01 -0.56
CA PHE A 321 3.23 18.76 0.68
C PHE A 321 2.47 17.98 1.74
N ILE A 322 1.64 17.03 1.34
CA ILE A 322 0.88 16.20 2.29
C ILE A 322 1.82 15.19 2.94
N LYS A 323 2.71 14.59 2.15
CA LYS A 323 3.65 13.56 2.62
C LYS A 323 5.02 14.10 3.02
N PHE A 324 5.33 15.36 2.67
CA PHE A 324 6.62 16.03 2.91
C PHE A 324 7.83 15.27 2.34
N ARG A 325 7.70 14.73 1.11
CA ARG A 325 8.72 13.89 0.43
C ARG A 325 9.25 14.54 -0.84
N THR A 326 10.56 14.42 -1.09
CA THR A 326 11.21 14.78 -2.36
C THR A 326 11.48 13.56 -3.24
N SER A 327 11.25 13.62 -4.55
CA SER A 327 11.77 12.64 -5.53
C SER A 327 12.55 13.34 -6.64
N ALA A 328 13.55 12.67 -7.20
CA ALA A 328 14.64 13.36 -7.88
C ALA A 328 15.06 12.79 -9.26
N ASN A 329 14.34 11.83 -9.83
CA ASN A 329 14.41 11.48 -11.26
C ASN A 329 13.27 10.50 -11.57
N HIS A 330 13.03 10.25 -12.85
CA HIS A 330 12.02 9.32 -13.38
C HIS A 330 12.23 7.82 -13.02
N GLU A 331 13.02 7.50 -12.00
CA GLU A 331 13.09 6.15 -11.39
C GLU A 331 12.71 6.23 -9.91
N SER A 332 11.43 6.41 -9.68
CA SER A 332 10.66 5.32 -9.13
C SER A 332 9.24 5.68 -9.45
N ILE A 333 8.55 4.77 -10.12
CA ILE A 333 7.13 4.66 -9.81
C ILE A 333 7.11 4.60 -8.29
N PRO A 334 6.38 5.49 -7.60
CA PRO A 334 6.31 5.40 -6.16
C PRO A 334 5.70 4.03 -5.88
N TRP A 335 6.54 3.07 -5.49
CA TRP A 335 6.04 1.80 -5.02
C TRP A 335 5.18 2.17 -3.84
N GLU A 336 3.92 1.84 -3.98
CA GLU A 336 2.94 2.03 -2.95
C GLU A 336 3.48 1.30 -1.68
N PRO A 337 3.28 1.84 -0.46
CA PRO A 337 4.06 1.39 0.70
C PRO A 337 3.86 -0.11 1.02
N PHE A 338 2.67 -0.66 0.75
CA PHE A 338 2.44 -2.11 0.77
C PHE A 338 3.34 -2.84 -0.25
N THR A 339 3.45 -2.35 -1.49
CA THR A 339 4.42 -2.85 -2.50
C THR A 339 5.88 -2.77 -2.02
N GLN A 340 6.28 -1.68 -1.34
CA GLN A 340 7.62 -1.57 -0.73
C GLN A 340 7.82 -2.61 0.37
N SER A 341 6.78 -2.91 1.14
CA SER A 341 6.84 -3.94 2.17
C SER A 341 7.14 -5.33 1.60
N LEU A 342 6.67 -5.62 0.38
CA LEU A 342 6.92 -6.89 -0.32
C LEU A 342 8.40 -7.07 -0.70
N GLN A 343 9.17 -5.97 -0.85
CA GLN A 343 10.62 -6.05 -1.10
C GLN A 343 11.38 -6.80 0.01
N LYS A 344 10.85 -6.81 1.24
CA LYS A 344 11.44 -7.56 2.36
C LYS A 344 11.37 -9.07 2.15
N ILE A 345 10.38 -9.53 1.40
CA ILE A 345 10.15 -10.95 1.09
C ILE A 345 10.92 -11.31 -0.18
N MET A 346 10.80 -10.49 -1.23
CA MET A 346 11.44 -10.74 -2.52
C MET A 346 11.96 -9.46 -3.17
N PRO A 347 13.18 -9.46 -3.76
CA PRO A 347 13.65 -8.32 -4.53
C PRO A 347 12.83 -8.16 -5.81
N LEU A 348 12.08 -7.07 -5.88
CA LEU A 348 11.22 -6.71 -7.02
C LEU A 348 11.96 -5.83 -8.06
N HIS A 349 13.29 -5.93 -8.11
CA HIS A 349 14.12 -5.29 -9.14
C HIS A 349 14.41 -6.31 -10.24
N GLN A 350 14.07 -5.98 -11.49
CA GLN A 350 14.21 -6.84 -12.68
C GLN A 350 15.47 -7.72 -12.68
N GLU A 351 16.67 -7.12 -12.68
CA GLU A 351 17.92 -7.91 -12.73
C GLU A 351 18.11 -8.88 -11.55
N LYS A 352 17.63 -8.54 -10.35
CA LYS A 352 17.77 -9.41 -9.16
C LYS A 352 16.77 -10.54 -9.21
N LEU A 353 15.56 -10.25 -9.65
CA LEU A 353 14.47 -11.20 -9.79
C LEU A 353 14.83 -12.22 -10.89
N LYS A 354 15.29 -11.75 -12.04
CA LYS A 354 15.80 -12.59 -13.13
C LYS A 354 16.88 -13.56 -12.68
N ARG A 355 17.92 -13.06 -11.98
CA ARG A 355 18.97 -13.92 -11.42
C ARG A 355 18.42 -14.98 -10.47
N LYS A 356 17.44 -14.62 -9.63
CA LYS A 356 16.82 -15.57 -8.70
C LYS A 356 16.05 -16.67 -9.43
N ILE A 357 15.30 -16.32 -10.48
CA ILE A 357 14.59 -17.30 -11.34
C ILE A 357 15.59 -18.23 -12.04
N GLU A 358 16.68 -17.68 -12.62
CA GLU A 358 17.75 -18.47 -13.24
C GLU A 358 18.42 -19.42 -12.23
N GLU A 359 18.67 -18.98 -11.00
CA GLU A 359 19.24 -19.82 -9.93
C GLU A 359 18.33 -21.00 -9.59
N ILE A 360 17.02 -20.76 -9.41
CA ILE A 360 16.03 -21.81 -9.11
C ILE A 360 15.95 -22.79 -10.28
N SER A 361 15.85 -22.29 -11.52
CA SER A 361 15.83 -23.11 -12.74
C SER A 361 17.03 -24.05 -12.80
N ASN A 362 18.24 -23.52 -12.62
CA ASN A 362 19.46 -24.34 -12.63
C ASN A 362 19.45 -25.44 -11.55
N ILE A 363 18.90 -25.16 -10.36
CA ILE A 363 18.79 -26.15 -9.28
C ILE A 363 17.78 -27.24 -9.65
N ALA A 364 16.62 -26.86 -10.19
CA ALA A 364 15.56 -27.78 -10.61
C ALA A 364 16.07 -28.73 -11.72
N TYR A 365 16.74 -28.20 -12.73
CA TYR A 365 17.26 -28.97 -13.88
C TYR A 365 18.42 -29.92 -13.50
N VAL A 366 19.26 -29.57 -12.52
CA VAL A 366 20.45 -30.39 -12.16
C VAL A 366 20.11 -31.54 -11.21
N LYS A 367 19.06 -31.44 -10.39
CA LYS A 367 18.84 -32.37 -9.27
C LYS A 367 17.83 -33.48 -9.48
N GLY A 368 17.02 -33.46 -10.54
CA GLY A 368 16.00 -34.49 -10.74
C GLY A 368 15.04 -34.57 -9.54
N THR A 369 13.98 -33.77 -9.59
CA THR A 369 12.71 -33.87 -8.83
C THR A 369 12.66 -33.55 -7.33
N ILE A 370 13.76 -33.52 -6.54
CA ILE A 370 13.65 -33.11 -5.11
C ILE A 370 14.35 -31.77 -4.86
N LEU A 371 13.55 -30.70 -4.81
CA LEU A 371 14.00 -29.36 -4.44
C LEU A 371 14.32 -29.30 -2.93
N PRO A 372 15.40 -28.60 -2.50
CA PRO A 372 15.61 -28.31 -1.09
C PRO A 372 14.44 -27.48 -0.53
N LYS A 373 13.98 -27.79 0.69
CA LYS A 373 12.84 -27.11 1.33
C LYS A 373 12.95 -25.58 1.34
N VAL A 374 14.17 -25.05 1.51
CA VAL A 374 14.43 -23.59 1.47
C VAL A 374 14.11 -22.99 0.09
N ILE A 375 14.40 -23.70 -0.99
CA ILE A 375 14.10 -23.26 -2.36
C ILE A 375 12.60 -23.34 -2.63
N GLU A 376 11.93 -24.39 -2.12
CA GLU A 376 10.49 -24.56 -2.25
C GLU A 376 9.72 -23.42 -1.55
N ILE A 377 10.12 -23.06 -0.32
CA ILE A 377 9.55 -21.91 0.40
C ILE A 377 9.77 -20.62 -0.39
N ASP A 378 10.95 -20.44 -0.98
CA ASP A 378 11.24 -19.28 -1.82
C ASP A 378 10.32 -19.24 -3.03
N ILE A 379 10.16 -20.35 -3.76
CA ILE A 379 9.25 -20.46 -4.91
C ILE A 379 7.82 -20.10 -4.52
N LEU A 380 7.29 -20.68 -3.44
CA LEU A 380 5.93 -20.44 -2.99
C LEU A 380 5.73 -18.99 -2.50
N SER A 381 6.75 -18.42 -1.86
CA SER A 381 6.75 -16.99 -1.49
C SER A 381 6.79 -16.09 -2.73
N MET A 382 7.56 -16.47 -3.78
CA MET A 382 7.59 -15.75 -5.05
C MET A 382 6.21 -15.79 -5.73
N HIS A 383 5.58 -16.96 -5.75
CA HIS A 383 4.24 -17.15 -6.29
C HIS A 383 3.21 -16.24 -5.60
N GLN A 384 3.18 -16.24 -4.26
CA GLN A 384 2.30 -15.36 -3.48
C GLN A 384 2.53 -13.87 -3.75
N VAL A 385 3.79 -13.42 -3.87
CA VAL A 385 4.07 -12.01 -4.17
C VAL A 385 3.63 -11.65 -5.59
N PHE A 386 3.86 -12.51 -6.58
CA PHE A 386 3.36 -12.26 -7.93
C PHE A 386 1.83 -12.24 -8.01
N ASP A 387 1.16 -13.12 -7.27
CA ASP A 387 -0.30 -13.15 -7.12
C ASP A 387 -0.82 -11.81 -6.56
N ILE A 388 -0.18 -11.31 -5.48
CA ILE A 388 -0.49 -9.99 -4.92
C ILE A 388 -0.28 -8.88 -5.96
N LEU A 389 0.86 -8.85 -6.65
CA LEU A 389 1.17 -7.80 -7.63
C LEU A 389 0.25 -7.82 -8.85
N LEU A 390 -0.22 -9.02 -9.24
CA LEU A 390 -1.19 -9.20 -10.31
C LEU A 390 -2.54 -8.60 -9.91
N HIS A 391 -3.03 -8.94 -8.71
CA HIS A 391 -4.28 -8.37 -8.21
C HIS A 391 -4.21 -6.84 -8.05
N MET A 392 -3.09 -6.30 -7.59
CA MET A 392 -2.93 -4.86 -7.43
C MET A 392 -2.68 -4.09 -8.74
N ASP A 393 -2.72 -4.75 -9.90
CA ASP A 393 -2.32 -4.22 -11.21
C ASP A 393 -0.94 -3.54 -11.19
N GLN A 394 -0.02 -4.04 -10.36
CA GLN A 394 1.32 -3.45 -10.19
C GLN A 394 2.37 -4.07 -11.10
N LEU A 395 2.12 -5.23 -11.74
CA LEU A 395 3.13 -5.89 -12.58
C LEU A 395 3.64 -5.00 -13.72
N SER A 396 2.72 -4.35 -14.43
CA SER A 396 3.05 -3.50 -15.59
C SER A 396 3.63 -2.15 -15.20
N ILE A 397 3.13 -1.61 -14.10
CA ILE A 397 3.72 -0.47 -13.43
C ILE A 397 5.18 -0.80 -13.12
N LEU A 398 5.45 -1.87 -12.38
CA LEU A 398 6.81 -2.26 -11.98
C LEU A 398 7.68 -2.81 -13.11
N GLN A 399 7.12 -2.98 -14.32
CA GLN A 399 7.78 -3.58 -15.49
C GLN A 399 8.29 -5.00 -15.21
N LEU A 400 7.54 -5.82 -14.47
CA LEU A 400 7.94 -7.17 -14.06
C LEU A 400 7.28 -8.28 -14.90
N GLU A 401 6.64 -7.95 -16.03
CA GLU A 401 5.93 -8.94 -16.83
C GLU A 401 6.86 -9.99 -17.46
N GLU A 402 8.08 -9.62 -17.84
CA GLU A 402 9.04 -10.58 -18.39
C GLU A 402 9.46 -11.59 -17.34
N GLU A 403 9.82 -11.14 -16.13
CA GLU A 403 10.19 -12.00 -15.02
C GLU A 403 9.04 -12.86 -14.53
N TYR A 404 7.81 -12.31 -14.47
CA TYR A 404 6.62 -13.10 -14.16
C TYR A 404 6.43 -14.23 -15.18
N ASN A 405 6.53 -13.94 -16.48
CA ASN A 405 6.42 -14.97 -17.52
C ASN A 405 7.56 -16.00 -17.48
N GLU A 406 8.78 -15.60 -17.13
CA GLU A 406 9.90 -16.54 -16.91
C GLU A 406 9.63 -17.43 -15.68
N PHE A 407 9.08 -16.86 -14.59
CA PHE A 407 8.70 -17.62 -13.41
C PHE A 407 7.59 -18.62 -13.69
N VAL A 408 6.53 -18.24 -14.42
CA VAL A 408 5.44 -19.15 -14.81
C VAL A 408 5.97 -20.32 -15.65
N LYS A 409 6.86 -20.07 -16.62
CA LYS A 409 7.50 -21.14 -17.40
C LYS A 409 8.30 -22.09 -16.50
N LEU A 410 9.05 -21.54 -15.55
CA LEU A 410 9.79 -22.34 -14.59
C LEU A 410 8.86 -23.20 -13.72
N MET A 411 7.72 -22.65 -13.26
CA MET A 411 6.72 -23.42 -12.54
C MET A 411 6.17 -24.55 -13.41
N HIS A 412 5.82 -24.27 -14.66
CA HIS A 412 5.37 -25.30 -15.61
C HIS A 412 6.42 -26.41 -15.82
N ASP A 413 7.69 -26.05 -15.97
CA ASP A 413 8.80 -27.02 -16.08
C ASP A 413 8.98 -27.86 -14.81
N ILE A 414 8.65 -27.31 -13.64
CA ILE A 414 8.67 -28.01 -12.34
C ILE A 414 7.42 -28.90 -12.18
N GLU A 415 6.26 -28.42 -12.65
CA GLU A 415 4.93 -28.99 -12.48
C GLU A 415 4.46 -29.83 -13.68
N GLU A 416 5.32 -30.14 -14.66
CA GLU A 416 5.01 -30.86 -15.91
C GLU A 416 4.57 -32.35 -15.70
N GLN A 417 3.56 -32.55 -14.84
CA GLN A 417 2.73 -33.73 -14.68
C GLN A 417 1.22 -33.48 -14.52
N ASP A 418 0.68 -32.26 -14.38
CA ASP A 418 -0.80 -32.07 -14.31
C ASP A 418 -1.36 -30.99 -15.25
N GLY A 419 -2.05 -31.43 -16.31
CA GLY A 419 -2.60 -30.60 -17.39
C GLY A 419 -3.89 -29.81 -17.07
N ASN A 420 -4.04 -29.28 -15.85
CA ASN A 420 -5.27 -28.60 -15.41
C ASN A 420 -5.34 -27.09 -15.75
N GLU A 421 -4.20 -26.43 -15.98
CA GLU A 421 -4.14 -24.96 -16.17
C GLU A 421 -4.86 -24.47 -17.44
N GLU A 422 -4.87 -25.26 -18.53
CA GLU A 422 -5.52 -24.88 -19.79
C GLU A 422 -7.07 -24.85 -19.68
N GLU A 423 -7.65 -25.69 -18.82
CA GLU A 423 -9.11 -25.72 -18.61
C GLU A 423 -9.61 -24.52 -17.80
N TYR A 424 -8.84 -24.08 -16.80
CA TYR A 424 -9.17 -22.92 -15.96
C TYR A 424 -9.24 -21.62 -16.77
N GLU A 425 -8.24 -21.35 -17.61
CA GLU A 425 -8.22 -20.15 -18.45
C GLU A 425 -9.37 -20.13 -19.49
N ARG A 426 -9.70 -21.30 -20.05
CA ARG A 426 -10.85 -21.43 -20.96
C ARG A 426 -12.17 -21.11 -20.27
N TYR A 427 -12.37 -21.61 -19.05
CA TYR A 427 -13.53 -21.27 -18.25
C TYR A 427 -13.65 -19.75 -18.02
N LEU A 428 -12.56 -19.08 -17.61
CA LEU A 428 -12.56 -17.63 -17.39
C LEU A 428 -12.87 -16.85 -18.66
N GLN A 429 -12.34 -17.26 -19.81
CA GLN A 429 -12.64 -16.64 -21.10
C GLN A 429 -14.13 -16.75 -21.47
N ILE A 430 -14.75 -17.92 -21.23
CA ILE A 430 -16.18 -18.12 -21.48
C ILE A 430 -17.00 -17.16 -20.62
N ILE A 431 -16.71 -17.08 -19.31
CA ILE A 431 -17.40 -16.16 -18.38
C ILE A 431 -17.24 -14.69 -18.81
N ARG A 432 -16.02 -14.25 -19.15
CA ARG A 432 -15.72 -12.86 -19.57
C ARG A 432 -16.42 -12.48 -20.88
N ASN A 433 -16.62 -13.44 -21.77
CA ASN A 433 -17.29 -13.25 -23.05
C ASN A 433 -18.82 -13.22 -22.94
N MET A 434 -19.40 -13.69 -21.82
CA MET A 434 -20.84 -13.58 -21.60
C MET A 434 -21.25 -12.13 -21.43
N LYS A 435 -22.29 -11.74 -22.17
CA LYS A 435 -22.85 -10.39 -22.15
C LYS A 435 -24.36 -10.44 -21.95
N ILE A 436 -24.86 -9.59 -21.06
CA ILE A 436 -26.27 -9.44 -20.73
C ILE A 436 -26.80 -8.22 -21.48
N VAL A 437 -27.87 -8.39 -22.26
CA VAL A 437 -28.57 -7.27 -22.89
C VAL A 437 -29.70 -6.82 -21.95
N TYR A 438 -29.58 -5.64 -21.39
CA TYR A 438 -30.57 -5.07 -20.47
C TYR A 438 -30.91 -3.63 -20.89
N GLN A 439 -32.20 -3.33 -21.01
CA GLN A 439 -32.73 -2.03 -21.48
C GLN A 439 -32.13 -1.50 -22.82
N GLY A 440 -31.63 -2.40 -23.67
CA GLY A 440 -31.06 -2.05 -24.99
C GLY A 440 -29.55 -1.84 -24.99
N GLU A 441 -28.90 -1.87 -23.82
CA GLU A 441 -27.46 -1.78 -23.66
C GLU A 441 -26.87 -3.15 -23.28
N THR A 442 -25.56 -3.32 -23.47
CA THR A 442 -24.84 -4.57 -23.22
C THR A 442 -23.92 -4.44 -22.02
N TYR A 443 -24.07 -5.35 -21.05
CA TYR A 443 -23.32 -5.35 -19.80
C TYR A 443 -22.62 -6.70 -19.57
N ALA A 444 -21.53 -6.69 -18.81
CA ALA A 444 -20.95 -7.88 -18.20
C ALA A 444 -21.84 -8.38 -17.04
N ILE A 445 -21.65 -9.63 -16.62
CA ILE A 445 -22.40 -10.21 -15.50
C ILE A 445 -22.12 -9.47 -14.19
N SER A 446 -20.86 -9.08 -13.94
CA SER A 446 -20.47 -8.32 -12.74
C SER A 446 -21.19 -6.97 -12.65
N GLU A 447 -21.20 -6.21 -13.75
CA GLU A 447 -21.91 -4.91 -13.84
C GLU A 447 -23.40 -5.06 -13.54
N ILE A 448 -24.04 -6.15 -14.01
CA ILE A 448 -25.45 -6.42 -13.70
C ILE A 448 -25.66 -6.69 -12.20
N PHE A 449 -24.76 -7.43 -11.54
CA PHE A 449 -24.88 -7.67 -10.09
C PHE A 449 -24.69 -6.38 -9.27
N GLU A 450 -23.80 -5.49 -9.69
CA GLU A 450 -23.65 -4.16 -9.08
C GLU A 450 -24.91 -3.32 -9.26
N MET A 451 -25.44 -3.25 -10.49
CA MET A 451 -26.72 -2.58 -10.77
C MET A 451 -27.87 -3.16 -9.95
N MET A 452 -27.92 -4.49 -9.79
CA MET A 452 -28.91 -5.18 -8.96
C MET A 452 -28.79 -4.84 -7.47
N ARG A 453 -27.57 -4.69 -6.96
CA ARG A 453 -27.31 -4.29 -5.57
C ARG A 453 -27.86 -2.88 -5.30
N ASP A 454 -27.66 -1.95 -6.23
CA ASP A 454 -28.07 -0.55 -6.07
C ASP A 454 -29.55 -0.28 -6.42
N ALA A 455 -30.17 -1.16 -7.20
CA ALA A 455 -31.58 -1.03 -7.57
C ALA A 455 -32.48 -1.03 -6.34
N LYS A 456 -33.48 -0.14 -6.32
CA LYS A 456 -34.52 -0.11 -5.25
C LYS A 456 -35.80 -0.81 -5.67
N ASP A 457 -36.05 -0.91 -6.99
CA ASP A 457 -37.23 -1.54 -7.55
C ASP A 457 -37.06 -3.05 -7.67
N TYR A 458 -38.01 -3.78 -7.10
CA TYR A 458 -37.96 -5.23 -7.05
C TYR A 458 -38.15 -5.90 -8.41
N GLU A 459 -39.02 -5.35 -9.28
CA GLU A 459 -39.23 -5.92 -10.60
C GLU A 459 -38.03 -5.66 -11.51
N GLU A 460 -37.31 -4.55 -11.29
CA GLU A 460 -36.01 -4.26 -11.92
C GLU A 460 -34.96 -5.31 -11.53
N LYS A 461 -34.75 -5.56 -10.22
CA LYS A 461 -33.85 -6.62 -9.71
C LYS A 461 -34.17 -7.98 -10.31
N LYS A 462 -35.45 -8.34 -10.31
CA LYS A 462 -35.94 -9.61 -10.84
C LYS A 462 -35.72 -9.73 -12.34
N SER A 463 -35.92 -8.66 -13.10
CA SER A 463 -35.66 -8.64 -14.54
C SER A 463 -34.18 -8.81 -14.85
N MET A 464 -33.31 -8.14 -14.09
CA MET A 464 -31.85 -8.29 -14.23
C MET A 464 -31.39 -9.71 -13.91
N GLN A 465 -31.79 -10.26 -12.76
CA GLN A 465 -31.45 -11.64 -12.37
C GLN A 465 -31.94 -12.67 -13.38
N ARG A 466 -33.13 -12.48 -13.95
CA ARG A 466 -33.66 -13.32 -15.02
C ARG A 466 -32.79 -13.26 -16.28
N SER A 467 -32.28 -12.09 -16.64
CA SER A 467 -31.43 -11.92 -17.82
C SER A 467 -30.10 -12.67 -17.65
N VAL A 468 -29.52 -12.63 -16.44
CA VAL A 468 -28.34 -13.43 -16.07
C VAL A 468 -28.63 -14.93 -16.18
N TYR A 469 -29.76 -15.38 -15.64
CA TYR A 469 -30.19 -16.78 -15.73
C TYR A 469 -30.28 -17.29 -17.17
N GLU A 470 -30.92 -16.53 -18.07
CA GLU A 470 -31.14 -16.94 -19.46
C GLU A 470 -29.80 -17.08 -20.23
N VAL A 471 -28.82 -16.22 -19.94
CA VAL A 471 -27.47 -16.31 -20.52
C VAL A 471 -26.69 -17.49 -19.93
N LEU A 472 -26.74 -17.70 -18.62
CA LEU A 472 -26.10 -18.86 -17.98
C LEU A 472 -26.70 -20.17 -18.47
N GLN A 473 -28.02 -20.23 -18.63
CA GLN A 473 -28.71 -21.43 -19.14
C GLN A 473 -28.25 -21.76 -20.57
N SER A 474 -28.03 -20.74 -21.41
CA SER A 474 -27.60 -20.93 -22.80
C SER A 474 -26.16 -21.43 -22.94
N ASN A 475 -25.29 -21.12 -21.96
CA ASN A 475 -23.88 -21.54 -21.94
C ASN A 475 -23.62 -22.69 -20.94
N GLY A 476 -24.63 -23.11 -20.18
CA GLY A 476 -24.42 -23.92 -18.99
C GLY A 476 -23.87 -25.32 -19.27
N ASP A 477 -24.21 -25.95 -20.39
CA ASP A 477 -23.69 -27.28 -20.74
C ASP A 477 -22.18 -27.23 -21.02
N GLU A 478 -21.70 -26.15 -21.64
CA GLU A 478 -20.26 -25.92 -21.87
C GLU A 478 -19.54 -25.68 -20.54
N ILE A 479 -20.13 -24.89 -19.63
CA ILE A 479 -19.56 -24.65 -18.30
C ILE A 479 -19.51 -25.95 -17.46
N LEU A 480 -20.58 -26.74 -17.49
CA LEU A 480 -20.70 -28.00 -16.77
C LEU A 480 -19.74 -29.08 -17.27
N GLN A 481 -19.21 -28.94 -18.48
CA GLN A 481 -18.16 -29.81 -18.98
C GLN A 481 -16.87 -29.64 -18.15
N PHE A 482 -16.49 -28.40 -17.80
CA PHE A 482 -15.35 -28.14 -16.89
C PHE A 482 -15.59 -28.73 -15.50
N PHE A 483 -16.79 -28.53 -14.94
CA PHE A 483 -17.18 -29.15 -13.67
C PHE A 483 -17.04 -30.68 -13.76
N THR A 484 -17.59 -31.30 -14.81
CA THR A 484 -17.53 -32.76 -14.99
C THR A 484 -16.11 -33.29 -15.10
N ASN A 485 -15.25 -32.63 -15.88
CA ASN A 485 -13.86 -33.02 -16.08
C ASN A 485 -13.08 -32.92 -14.77
N SER A 486 -13.21 -31.80 -14.06
CA SER A 486 -12.60 -31.60 -12.76
C SER A 486 -13.05 -32.66 -11.75
N LYS A 487 -14.35 -32.84 -11.50
CA LYS A 487 -14.79 -33.80 -10.46
C LYS A 487 -14.39 -35.25 -10.78
N LYS A 488 -14.30 -35.63 -12.06
CA LYS A 488 -13.82 -36.98 -12.44
C LYS A 488 -12.37 -37.23 -12.06
N SER A 489 -11.49 -36.22 -12.12
CA SER A 489 -10.09 -36.40 -11.73
C SER A 489 -10.00 -36.72 -10.24
N TYR A 490 -10.76 -36.00 -9.39
CA TYR A 490 -10.82 -36.27 -7.95
C TYR A 490 -11.44 -37.62 -7.60
N LEU A 491 -12.51 -38.03 -8.31
CA LEU A 491 -13.13 -39.35 -8.11
C LEU A 491 -12.21 -40.53 -8.46
N SER A 492 -11.14 -40.28 -9.24
CA SER A 492 -10.14 -41.29 -9.57
C SER A 492 -9.04 -41.44 -8.51
N LEU A 493 -8.92 -40.47 -7.59
CA LEU A 493 -8.04 -40.52 -6.42
C LEU A 493 -8.70 -41.37 -5.31
N GLU A 494 -7.90 -42.04 -4.46
CA GLU A 494 -8.45 -42.64 -3.24
C GLU A 494 -8.92 -41.50 -2.31
N THR A 495 -10.22 -41.20 -2.30
CA THR A 495 -10.85 -40.05 -1.62
C THR A 495 -10.50 -39.91 -0.14
N SER A 496 -10.13 -41.01 0.52
CA SER A 496 -9.63 -41.07 1.90
C SER A 496 -8.39 -40.19 2.11
N ASP A 497 -7.44 -40.24 1.17
CA ASP A 497 -6.14 -39.59 1.33
C ASP A 497 -6.24 -38.09 1.06
N TYR A 498 -7.13 -37.68 0.15
CA TYR A 498 -7.38 -36.27 -0.17
C TYR A 498 -7.83 -35.44 1.04
N TYR A 499 -8.87 -35.88 1.77
CA TYR A 499 -9.37 -35.15 2.94
C TYR A 499 -8.31 -35.03 4.05
N MET A 500 -7.44 -36.02 4.18
CA MET A 500 -6.34 -36.00 5.14
C MET A 500 -5.20 -35.08 4.73
N GLU A 501 -4.86 -35.06 3.45
CA GLU A 501 -3.76 -34.24 2.91
C GLU A 501 -4.15 -32.77 2.81
N VAL A 502 -5.33 -32.47 2.25
CA VAL A 502 -5.77 -31.09 1.96
C VAL A 502 -6.48 -30.46 3.16
N PHE A 503 -7.47 -31.15 3.73
CA PHE A 503 -8.29 -30.59 4.81
C PHE A 503 -7.74 -30.94 6.20
N GLY A 504 -6.85 -31.93 6.31
CA GLY A 504 -6.29 -32.34 7.59
C GLY A 504 -7.28 -33.05 8.51
N VAL A 505 -8.27 -33.76 7.96
CA VAL A 505 -9.30 -34.46 8.73
C VAL A 505 -9.61 -35.83 8.12
N ARG A 506 -9.77 -36.86 8.97
CA ARG A 506 -10.14 -38.18 8.45
C ARG A 506 -11.57 -38.14 7.94
N GLU A 507 -11.80 -38.83 6.83
CA GLU A 507 -13.14 -38.98 6.24
C GLU A 507 -14.19 -39.43 7.27
N GLY A 508 -13.87 -40.42 8.12
CA GLY A 508 -14.78 -40.88 9.17
C GLY A 508 -15.09 -39.82 10.25
N THR A 509 -14.14 -38.94 10.55
CA THR A 509 -14.34 -37.81 11.46
C THR A 509 -15.24 -36.76 10.80
N LEU A 510 -14.94 -36.40 9.54
CA LEU A 510 -15.74 -35.45 8.76
C LEU A 510 -17.19 -35.93 8.63
N HIS A 511 -17.40 -37.21 8.29
CA HIS A 511 -18.71 -37.83 8.22
C HIS A 511 -19.49 -37.73 9.54
N THR A 512 -18.79 -37.88 10.68
CA THR A 512 -19.40 -37.72 12.00
C THR A 512 -19.89 -36.27 12.19
N PHE A 513 -19.12 -35.27 11.78
CA PHE A 513 -19.52 -33.87 11.88
C PHE A 513 -20.73 -33.56 10.98
N GLU A 514 -20.70 -34.03 9.73
CA GLU A 514 -21.80 -33.86 8.79
C GLU A 514 -23.08 -34.54 9.27
N GLU A 515 -23.00 -35.77 9.77
CA GLU A 515 -24.16 -36.50 10.30
C GLU A 515 -24.87 -35.71 11.41
N LYS A 516 -24.09 -35.05 12.28
CA LYS A 516 -24.61 -34.21 13.36
C LYS A 516 -25.24 -32.93 12.83
N LEU A 517 -24.58 -32.24 11.90
CA LEU A 517 -25.11 -31.04 11.26
C LEU A 517 -26.42 -31.32 10.52
N GLN A 518 -26.46 -32.36 9.68
CA GLN A 518 -27.66 -32.75 8.92
C GLN A 518 -28.87 -33.00 9.81
N LYS A 519 -28.70 -33.66 10.96
CA LYS A 519 -29.80 -33.94 11.90
C LYS A 519 -30.45 -32.68 12.47
N ARG A 520 -29.73 -31.57 12.53
CA ARG A 520 -30.19 -30.29 13.12
C ARG A 520 -30.33 -29.18 12.08
N PHE A 521 -29.99 -29.44 10.82
CA PHE A 521 -29.95 -28.45 9.74
C PHE A 521 -31.30 -27.73 9.57
N HIS A 522 -32.40 -28.48 9.55
CA HIS A 522 -33.75 -27.90 9.44
C HIS A 522 -34.06 -26.88 10.55
N ALA A 523 -33.67 -27.17 11.80
CA ALA A 523 -33.90 -26.26 12.92
C ALA A 523 -33.07 -24.98 12.78
N LEU A 524 -31.81 -25.10 12.34
CA LEU A 524 -30.90 -23.98 12.14
C LEU A 524 -31.34 -23.08 10.97
N ILE A 525 -31.66 -23.66 9.81
CA ILE A 525 -32.11 -22.90 8.62
C ILE A 525 -33.43 -22.19 8.89
N THR A 526 -34.39 -22.86 9.54
CA THR A 526 -35.67 -22.25 9.92
C THR A 526 -35.44 -21.09 10.88
N LYS A 527 -34.61 -21.28 11.91
CA LYS A 527 -34.31 -20.21 12.88
C LYS A 527 -33.64 -19.02 12.22
N SER A 528 -32.58 -19.26 11.44
CA SER A 528 -31.84 -18.22 10.73
C SER A 528 -32.73 -17.43 9.75
N LEU A 529 -33.48 -18.12 8.88
CA LEU A 529 -34.37 -17.46 7.93
C LEU A 529 -35.53 -16.72 8.61
N SER A 530 -36.02 -17.19 9.75
CA SER A 530 -37.05 -16.47 10.52
C SER A 530 -36.55 -15.12 11.07
N LEU A 531 -35.25 -14.99 11.31
CA LEU A 531 -34.62 -13.74 11.75
C LEU A 531 -34.34 -12.80 10.57
N ILE A 532 -33.95 -13.36 9.42
CA ILE A 532 -33.72 -12.59 8.19
C ILE A 532 -35.05 -12.08 7.62
N PHE A 533 -36.11 -12.89 7.65
CA PHE A 533 -37.43 -12.60 7.08
C PHE A 533 -38.54 -12.65 8.15
N PRO A 534 -38.63 -11.67 9.06
CA PRO A 534 -39.51 -11.74 10.25
C PRO A 534 -41.02 -11.63 9.95
N ASN A 535 -41.43 -11.17 8.76
CA ASN A 535 -42.83 -10.87 8.41
C ASN A 535 -43.63 -12.07 7.85
N SER A 536 -43.10 -13.28 7.93
CA SER A 536 -43.77 -14.50 7.46
C SER A 536 -44.89 -14.96 8.40
N SER A 537 -46.15 -14.83 7.97
CA SER A 537 -47.33 -15.30 8.69
C SER A 537 -47.49 -16.83 8.63
N GLY A 538 -46.68 -17.56 9.39
CA GLY A 538 -46.78 -19.02 9.56
C GLY A 538 -45.78 -19.83 8.74
N GLU A 539 -45.71 -19.62 7.42
CA GLU A 539 -44.70 -20.22 6.54
C GLU A 539 -43.61 -19.19 6.21
N ILE A 540 -42.32 -19.56 6.34
CA ILE A 540 -41.20 -18.67 6.08
C ILE A 540 -41.12 -18.42 4.58
N SER A 541 -41.35 -17.19 4.14
CA SER A 541 -41.22 -16.81 2.74
C SER A 541 -39.88 -16.12 2.53
N ALA A 542 -38.89 -16.87 2.06
CA ALA A 542 -37.55 -16.35 1.77
C ALA A 542 -37.52 -15.77 0.35
N ASP A 543 -37.33 -14.46 0.26
CA ASP A 543 -37.18 -13.74 -1.01
C ASP A 543 -35.94 -12.88 -0.96
N PHE A 544 -34.81 -13.45 -1.37
CA PHE A 544 -33.52 -12.78 -1.36
C PHE A 544 -33.44 -11.61 -2.35
N LEU A 545 -34.35 -11.51 -3.33
CA LEU A 545 -34.44 -10.36 -4.24
C LEU A 545 -35.29 -9.21 -3.68
N ALA A 546 -36.31 -9.52 -2.85
CA ALA A 546 -37.17 -8.51 -2.20
C ALA A 546 -36.48 -7.84 -1.01
N TYR A 547 -35.39 -8.43 -0.55
CA TYR A 547 -34.63 -7.89 0.54
C TYR A 547 -33.88 -6.64 0.09
N ASN A 548 -34.48 -5.47 0.35
CA ASN A 548 -33.79 -4.20 0.23
C ASN A 548 -32.92 -4.01 1.47
N GLU A 549 -31.64 -3.74 1.22
CA GLU A 549 -30.69 -3.33 2.23
C GLU A 549 -31.02 -1.88 2.62
N GLU A 550 -32.03 -1.71 3.48
CA GLU A 550 -32.34 -0.40 4.06
C GLU A 550 -31.12 0.13 4.84
N GLU A 551 -30.96 1.47 4.81
CA GLU A 551 -29.92 2.31 5.43
C GLU A 551 -28.79 1.52 6.13
N ARG A 552 -27.81 1.08 5.34
CA ARG A 552 -26.54 0.57 5.85
C ARG A 552 -25.75 1.72 6.47
N SER A 553 -25.24 1.55 7.68
CA SER A 553 -24.25 2.48 8.21
C SER A 553 -23.00 2.37 7.35
N THR A 554 -22.49 3.51 6.89
CA THR A 554 -21.16 3.55 6.29
C THR A 554 -20.14 3.42 7.42
N ILE A 555 -19.36 2.33 7.41
CA ILE A 555 -18.25 2.11 8.34
C ILE A 555 -16.99 2.09 7.51
N LEU A 556 -16.18 3.13 7.59
CA LEU A 556 -14.90 3.17 6.87
C LEU A 556 -13.90 2.19 7.51
N ILE A 557 -12.89 1.74 6.75
CA ILE A 557 -11.89 0.79 7.27
C ILE A 557 -11.17 1.28 8.55
N ASP A 558 -10.86 2.57 8.64
CA ASP A 558 -10.26 3.15 9.84
C ASP A 558 -11.23 3.10 11.03
N GLU A 559 -12.52 3.33 10.79
CA GLU A 559 -13.56 3.22 11.82
C GLU A 559 -13.77 1.76 12.25
N ALA A 560 -13.76 0.81 11.31
CA ALA A 560 -13.82 -0.62 11.58
C ALA A 560 -12.64 -1.07 12.44
N LYS A 561 -11.42 -0.63 12.11
CA LYS A 561 -10.23 -0.87 12.93
C LYS A 561 -10.43 -0.36 14.36
N GLU A 562 -10.88 0.88 14.54
CA GLU A 562 -11.13 1.44 15.88
C GLU A 562 -12.22 0.70 16.64
N ILE A 563 -13.31 0.28 15.96
CA ILE A 563 -14.36 -0.56 16.54
C ILE A 563 -13.77 -1.88 17.04
N ILE A 564 -12.92 -2.55 16.27
CA ILE A 564 -12.28 -3.80 16.67
C ILE A 564 -11.35 -3.56 17.88
N LEU A 565 -10.44 -2.59 17.79
CA LEU A 565 -9.44 -2.33 18.83
C LEU A 565 -10.09 -1.96 20.18
N THR A 566 -11.03 -1.00 20.18
CA THR A 566 -11.72 -0.57 21.41
C THR A 566 -12.58 -1.68 22.01
N SER A 567 -13.14 -2.56 21.18
CA SER A 567 -13.91 -3.72 21.66
C SER A 567 -12.99 -4.76 22.32
N LEU A 568 -11.83 -5.04 21.72
CA LEU A 568 -10.85 -5.99 22.26
C LEU A 568 -10.12 -5.48 23.51
N GLU A 569 -9.94 -4.16 23.65
CA GLU A 569 -9.34 -3.55 24.86
C GLU A 569 -10.18 -3.85 26.10
N LYS A 570 -11.50 -3.66 26.00
CA LYS A 570 -12.44 -3.98 27.08
C LYS A 570 -12.54 -5.48 27.35
N TYR A 571 -12.17 -6.31 26.37
CA TYR A 571 -12.08 -7.76 26.51
C TYR A 571 -10.74 -8.24 27.11
N GLY A 572 -9.79 -7.32 27.37
CA GLY A 572 -8.51 -7.61 28.03
C GLY A 572 -7.46 -8.29 27.14
N GLN A 573 -7.51 -8.07 25.82
CA GLN A 573 -6.70 -8.79 24.83
C GLN A 573 -5.59 -7.92 24.20
N ASP A 574 -4.65 -7.45 25.02
CA ASP A 574 -3.53 -6.59 24.58
C ASP A 574 -2.72 -7.20 23.42
N ARG A 575 -2.62 -8.53 23.33
CA ARG A 575 -1.86 -9.22 22.26
C ARG A 575 -2.45 -9.00 20.88
N TRP A 576 -3.77 -9.11 20.76
CA TRP A 576 -4.49 -8.92 19.50
C TRP A 576 -4.42 -7.47 19.06
N ILE A 577 -4.63 -6.54 19.99
CA ILE A 577 -4.52 -5.09 19.75
C ILE A 577 -3.14 -4.76 19.17
N ASN A 578 -2.07 -5.19 19.86
CA ASN A 578 -0.70 -4.95 19.39
C ASN A 578 -0.42 -5.57 18.01
N HIS A 579 -1.04 -6.70 17.67
CA HIS A 579 -0.87 -7.32 16.36
C HIS A 579 -1.60 -6.53 15.27
N ILE A 580 -2.87 -6.20 15.48
CA ILE A 580 -3.69 -5.42 14.55
C ILE A 580 -3.07 -4.05 14.33
N GLU A 581 -2.68 -3.35 15.40
CA GLU A 581 -1.99 -2.05 15.29
C GLU A 581 -0.74 -2.12 14.43
N LYS A 582 0.09 -3.16 14.59
CA LYS A 582 1.26 -3.37 13.73
C LYS A 582 0.87 -3.60 12.28
N MET A 583 -0.15 -4.41 12.01
CA MET A 583 -0.58 -4.68 10.65
C MET A 583 -0.98 -3.39 9.92
N PHE A 584 -1.78 -2.53 10.57
CA PHE A 584 -2.16 -1.23 9.98
C PHE A 584 -0.99 -0.22 9.97
N GLN A 585 -0.14 -0.20 11.00
CA GLN A 585 1.02 0.70 11.07
C GLN A 585 2.03 0.45 9.94
N TYR A 586 2.25 -0.82 9.60
CA TYR A 586 3.20 -1.22 8.55
C TYR A 586 2.54 -1.39 7.18
N ASP A 587 1.28 -0.97 7.04
CA ASP A 587 0.53 -1.02 5.78
C ASP A 587 0.39 -2.45 5.25
N PHE A 588 0.22 -3.46 6.12
CA PHE A 588 0.09 -4.89 5.75
C PHE A 588 -1.35 -5.31 5.41
N VAL A 589 -2.30 -4.38 5.53
CA VAL A 589 -3.71 -4.57 5.19
C VAL A 589 -4.02 -3.58 4.09
N GLN A 590 -4.39 -4.09 2.92
CA GLN A 590 -4.58 -3.26 1.74
C GLN A 590 -5.95 -3.49 1.11
N VAL A 591 -6.65 -2.39 0.83
CA VAL A 591 -7.98 -2.37 0.22
C VAL A 591 -7.87 -2.10 -1.27
N TYR A 592 -8.46 -2.96 -2.07
CA TYR A 592 -8.65 -2.73 -3.50
C TYR A 592 -10.11 -2.92 -3.89
N ASN A 593 -10.69 -1.84 -4.41
CA ASN A 593 -12.01 -1.89 -5.00
C ASN A 593 -11.89 -2.61 -6.36
N GLU A 594 -12.92 -3.37 -6.76
CA GLU A 594 -13.01 -4.05 -8.08
C GLU A 594 -12.27 -5.40 -8.22
N ILE A 595 -11.84 -6.03 -7.12
CA ILE A 595 -11.24 -7.38 -7.14
C ILE A 595 -12.09 -8.36 -6.29
N GLU A 596 -12.31 -9.59 -6.76
CA GLU A 596 -12.93 -10.69 -5.99
C GLU A 596 -11.92 -11.39 -5.06
N VAL A 597 -11.04 -10.66 -4.39
CA VAL A 597 -10.05 -11.26 -3.47
C VAL A 597 -10.29 -10.73 -2.08
N ASN A 598 -10.51 -11.65 -1.13
CA ASN A 598 -10.43 -11.44 0.31
C ASN A 598 -9.51 -12.54 0.82
N LYS A 599 -8.21 -12.23 0.99
CA LYS A 599 -7.20 -13.26 1.22
C LYS A 599 -6.06 -12.77 2.09
N THR A 600 -5.65 -13.64 3.00
CA THR A 600 -4.43 -13.50 3.78
C THR A 600 -3.31 -14.33 3.17
N TYR A 601 -2.23 -13.68 2.81
CA TYR A 601 -0.98 -14.28 2.38
C TYR A 601 -0.02 -14.36 3.57
N TYR A 602 0.59 -15.53 3.81
CA TYR A 602 1.55 -15.70 4.89
C TYR A 602 2.93 -16.09 4.35
N PHE A 603 3.97 -15.39 4.82
CA PHE A 603 5.35 -15.56 4.39
C PHE A 603 6.20 -16.17 5.52
N PRO A 604 6.50 -17.49 5.49
CA PRO A 604 7.13 -18.19 6.62
C PRO A 604 8.53 -17.69 6.97
N ASN A 605 9.28 -17.20 5.98
CA ASN A 605 10.64 -16.67 6.16
C ASN A 605 10.67 -15.41 7.03
N THR A 606 9.68 -14.53 6.87
CA THR A 606 9.55 -13.29 7.65
C THR A 606 8.60 -13.44 8.84
N LYS A 607 7.78 -14.50 8.87
CA LYS A 607 6.66 -14.68 9.81
C LYS A 607 5.68 -13.53 9.78
N GLU A 608 5.45 -12.97 8.61
CA GLU A 608 4.52 -11.86 8.41
C GLU A 608 3.38 -12.28 7.48
N SER A 609 2.22 -11.71 7.74
CA SER A 609 1.04 -11.85 6.88
C SER A 609 0.80 -10.57 6.09
N ARG A 610 0.17 -10.68 4.92
CA ARG A 610 -0.34 -9.58 4.10
C ARG A 610 -1.80 -9.85 3.79
N ILE A 611 -2.67 -8.89 4.02
CA ILE A 611 -4.10 -9.00 3.76
C ILE A 611 -4.41 -8.14 2.55
N LEU A 612 -4.97 -8.76 1.51
CA LEU A 612 -5.52 -8.10 0.35
C LEU A 612 -7.02 -8.39 0.32
N PHE A 613 -7.84 -7.36 0.40
CA PHE A 613 -9.29 -7.57 0.47
C PHE A 613 -10.09 -6.41 -0.12
N ASN A 614 -11.35 -6.68 -0.47
CA ASN A 614 -12.27 -5.70 -1.01
C ASN A 614 -13.20 -5.19 0.11
N TYR A 615 -13.17 -3.89 0.38
CA TYR A 615 -13.89 -3.29 1.51
C TYR A 615 -14.97 -2.35 1.00
N HIS A 616 -16.24 -2.68 1.29
CA HIS A 616 -17.41 -1.97 0.78
C HIS A 616 -17.98 -0.92 1.75
N ASP A 617 -17.18 -0.45 2.70
CA ASP A 617 -17.56 0.49 3.76
C ASP A 617 -18.82 0.08 4.53
N ASP A 618 -18.96 -1.23 4.80
CA ASP A 618 -20.13 -1.83 5.45
C ASP A 618 -19.74 -2.82 6.56
N VAL A 619 -20.76 -3.22 7.33
CA VAL A 619 -20.62 -4.17 8.44
C VAL A 619 -20.21 -5.57 7.98
N ASP A 620 -20.55 -5.98 6.75
CA ASP A 620 -20.13 -7.29 6.24
C ASP A 620 -18.61 -7.31 6.00
N SER A 621 -18.09 -6.23 5.43
CA SER A 621 -16.66 -6.02 5.22
C SER A 621 -15.90 -5.96 6.55
N LEU A 622 -16.50 -5.43 7.62
CA LEU A 622 -15.95 -5.50 8.99
C LEU A 622 -15.77 -6.96 9.46
N PHE A 623 -16.73 -7.85 9.19
CA PHE A 623 -16.60 -9.26 9.56
C PHE A 623 -15.53 -9.99 8.74
N ILE A 624 -15.44 -9.69 7.45
CA ILE A 624 -14.37 -10.21 6.58
C ILE A 624 -13.01 -9.76 7.11
N LEU A 625 -12.86 -8.48 7.49
CA LEU A 625 -11.63 -7.98 8.10
C LEU A 625 -11.27 -8.74 9.39
N CYS A 626 -12.26 -9.00 10.27
CA CYS A 626 -12.03 -9.81 11.46
C CYS A 626 -11.53 -11.22 11.09
N HIS A 627 -12.15 -11.87 10.11
CA HIS A 627 -11.75 -13.20 9.65
C HIS A 627 -10.29 -13.23 9.15
N GLU A 628 -9.92 -12.33 8.25
CA GLU A 628 -8.55 -12.23 7.70
C GLU A 628 -7.50 -11.88 8.76
N LEU A 629 -7.85 -11.01 9.72
CA LEU A 629 -6.98 -10.73 10.87
C LEU A 629 -6.77 -11.98 11.75
N GLY A 630 -7.75 -12.87 11.81
CA GLY A 630 -7.63 -14.17 12.48
C GLY A 630 -6.59 -15.06 11.81
N HIS A 631 -6.68 -15.24 10.49
CA HIS A 631 -5.65 -15.92 9.69
C HIS A 631 -4.27 -15.29 9.94
N ALA A 632 -4.19 -13.96 9.83
CA ALA A 632 -2.92 -13.25 9.98
C ALA A 632 -2.29 -13.44 11.37
N TYR A 633 -3.12 -13.45 12.43
CA TYR A 633 -2.67 -13.62 13.81
C TYR A 633 -2.22 -15.05 14.13
N PHE A 634 -2.89 -16.08 13.62
CA PHE A 634 -2.53 -17.46 13.95
C PHE A 634 -1.46 -18.03 13.02
N ASN A 635 -1.37 -17.57 11.77
CA ASN A 635 -0.38 -18.09 10.81
C ASN A 635 1.07 -17.87 11.26
N GLN A 636 1.35 -16.81 12.04
CA GLN A 636 2.69 -16.55 12.61
C GLN A 636 3.21 -17.66 13.55
N SER A 637 2.32 -18.52 14.03
CA SER A 637 2.67 -19.68 14.88
C SER A 637 3.27 -20.83 14.09
N TYR A 638 3.07 -20.87 12.77
CA TYR A 638 3.72 -21.87 11.92
C TYR A 638 5.21 -21.61 11.80
N SER A 639 5.95 -22.69 11.55
CA SER A 639 7.37 -22.65 11.25
C SER A 639 7.58 -22.37 9.74
N HIS A 640 8.78 -22.66 9.23
CA HIS A 640 9.09 -22.60 7.79
C HIS A 640 8.33 -23.67 6.98
N THR A 641 7.64 -24.60 7.64
CA THR A 641 6.87 -25.70 7.07
C THR A 641 5.40 -25.37 6.80
N PHE A 642 4.97 -24.10 6.92
CA PHE A 642 3.57 -23.69 6.73
C PHE A 642 2.92 -24.34 5.50
N PHE A 643 3.57 -24.29 4.34
CA PHE A 643 3.01 -24.83 3.10
C PHE A 643 2.81 -26.36 3.09
N ASP A 644 3.53 -27.11 3.93
CA ASP A 644 3.33 -28.56 4.08
C ASP A 644 2.32 -28.91 5.18
N ASP A 645 2.37 -28.12 6.25
CA ASP A 645 1.77 -28.46 7.52
C ASP A 645 0.40 -27.82 7.69
N SER A 646 0.16 -26.65 7.09
CA SER A 646 -1.08 -25.91 7.25
C SER A 646 -2.23 -26.66 6.58
N THR A 647 -3.21 -27.06 7.37
CA THR A 647 -4.41 -27.71 6.86
C THR A 647 -5.54 -26.70 6.80
N GLN A 648 -6.34 -26.76 5.74
CA GLN A 648 -7.39 -25.77 5.51
C GLN A 648 -8.38 -25.72 6.68
N LEU A 649 -8.80 -26.88 7.23
CA LEU A 649 -9.81 -26.91 8.28
C LEU A 649 -9.30 -26.29 9.59
N VAL A 650 -8.07 -26.56 10.01
CA VAL A 650 -7.52 -25.96 11.25
C VAL A 650 -7.33 -24.45 11.08
N ASN A 651 -6.85 -23.98 9.92
CA ASN A 651 -6.73 -22.56 9.64
C ASN A 651 -8.07 -21.83 9.70
N GLU A 652 -9.11 -22.38 9.06
CA GLU A 652 -10.45 -21.79 9.10
C GLU A 652 -11.05 -21.80 10.51
N ILE A 653 -10.83 -22.85 11.31
CA ILE A 653 -11.25 -22.88 12.72
C ILE A 653 -10.62 -21.70 13.49
N MET A 654 -9.34 -21.44 13.28
CA MET A 654 -8.61 -20.35 13.94
C MET A 654 -9.11 -18.97 13.51
N ALA A 655 -9.37 -18.77 12.21
CA ALA A 655 -9.91 -17.52 11.68
C ALA A 655 -11.33 -17.22 12.19
N TYR A 656 -12.24 -18.19 12.11
CA TYR A 656 -13.60 -18.04 12.64
C TYR A 656 -13.61 -17.86 14.16
N TYR A 657 -12.71 -18.53 14.89
CA TYR A 657 -12.59 -18.35 16.34
C TYR A 657 -12.33 -16.87 16.66
N PHE A 658 -11.39 -16.24 15.96
CA PHE A 658 -11.07 -14.84 16.18
C PHE A 658 -12.21 -13.90 15.74
N GLU A 659 -12.85 -14.17 14.62
CA GLU A 659 -14.03 -13.43 14.14
C GLU A 659 -15.16 -13.42 15.17
N ILE A 660 -15.53 -14.61 15.68
CA ILE A 660 -16.59 -14.75 16.69
C ILE A 660 -16.25 -13.96 17.95
N ILE A 661 -15.00 -13.99 18.40
CA ILE A 661 -14.59 -13.22 19.58
C ILE A 661 -14.67 -11.71 19.32
N CYS A 662 -14.25 -11.23 18.15
CA CYS A 662 -14.37 -9.81 17.78
C CYS A 662 -15.83 -9.36 17.84
N VAL A 663 -16.75 -10.13 17.26
CA VAL A 663 -18.18 -9.81 17.26
C VAL A 663 -18.78 -9.87 18.66
N GLN A 664 -18.43 -10.87 19.47
CA GLN A 664 -18.84 -10.92 20.88
C GLN A 664 -18.33 -9.71 21.68
N ALA A 665 -17.10 -9.28 21.46
CA ALA A 665 -16.51 -8.11 22.10
C ALA A 665 -17.23 -6.82 21.69
N MET A 666 -17.64 -6.68 20.42
CA MET A 666 -18.41 -5.53 19.94
C MET A 666 -19.75 -5.39 20.68
N PHE A 667 -20.46 -6.49 20.95
CA PHE A 667 -21.70 -6.43 21.73
C PHE A 667 -21.48 -5.99 23.18
N GLN A 668 -20.34 -6.33 23.76
CA GLN A 668 -19.96 -5.91 25.12
C GLN A 668 -19.42 -4.48 25.19
N ASN A 669 -19.01 -3.89 24.06
CA ASN A 669 -18.45 -2.56 24.03
C ASN A 669 -19.53 -1.47 24.20
N GLU A 670 -19.51 -0.76 25.32
CA GLU A 670 -20.47 0.33 25.61
C GLU A 670 -20.35 1.55 24.69
N ASP A 671 -19.22 1.72 24.00
CA ASP A 671 -18.98 2.89 23.13
C ASP A 671 -19.64 2.75 21.75
N ILE A 672 -20.02 1.52 21.38
CA ILE A 672 -20.75 1.24 20.15
C ILE A 672 -22.23 1.54 20.37
N SER A 673 -22.81 2.38 19.51
CA SER A 673 -24.22 2.77 19.59
C SER A 673 -25.15 1.56 19.47
N LEU A 674 -26.34 1.65 20.08
CA LEU A 674 -27.37 0.61 19.95
C LEU A 674 -27.81 0.38 18.50
N GLU A 675 -27.75 1.42 17.67
CA GLU A 675 -28.06 1.36 16.23
C GLU A 675 -27.04 0.51 15.48
N ILE A 676 -25.74 0.76 15.68
CA ILE A 676 -24.67 -0.04 15.08
C ILE A 676 -24.72 -1.48 15.60
N LYS A 677 -24.99 -1.71 16.91
CA LYS A 677 -25.16 -3.06 17.45
C LYS A 677 -26.35 -3.82 16.83
N ARG A 678 -27.46 -3.13 16.54
CA ARG A 678 -28.61 -3.70 15.82
C ARG A 678 -28.22 -4.13 14.43
N GLU A 679 -27.48 -3.29 13.72
CA GLU A 679 -26.99 -3.58 12.39
C GLU A 679 -26.00 -4.75 12.40
N ILE A 680 -24.99 -4.74 13.28
CA ILE A 680 -24.08 -5.87 13.51
C ILE A 680 -24.87 -7.15 13.77
N ALA A 681 -25.89 -7.12 14.64
CA ALA A 681 -26.69 -8.31 14.90
C ALA A 681 -27.42 -8.82 13.66
N SER A 682 -28.09 -7.93 12.92
CA SER A 682 -28.83 -8.28 11.71
C SER A 682 -27.91 -8.85 10.63
N GLN A 683 -26.77 -8.19 10.38
CA GLN A 683 -25.82 -8.61 9.35
C GLN A 683 -25.07 -9.88 9.76
N TYR A 684 -24.72 -10.05 11.04
CA TYR A 684 -24.04 -11.26 11.49
C TYR A 684 -24.93 -12.50 11.43
N VAL A 685 -26.24 -12.37 11.63
CA VAL A 685 -27.19 -13.47 11.34
C VAL A 685 -27.12 -13.89 9.87
N LYS A 686 -26.98 -12.94 8.94
CA LYS A 686 -26.83 -13.24 7.51
C LYS A 686 -25.48 -13.88 7.22
N ARG A 687 -24.41 -13.38 7.83
CA ARG A 687 -23.08 -13.99 7.72
C ARG A 687 -23.09 -15.44 8.17
N ILE A 688 -23.68 -15.73 9.34
CA ILE A 688 -23.89 -17.10 9.83
C ILE A 688 -24.69 -17.93 8.82
N HIS A 689 -25.78 -17.36 8.29
CA HIS A 689 -26.60 -18.04 7.30
C HIS A 689 -25.80 -18.41 6.05
N GLN A 690 -25.02 -17.47 5.53
CA GLN A 690 -24.21 -17.66 4.33
C GLN A 690 -23.10 -18.69 4.59
N VAL A 691 -22.23 -18.44 5.58
CA VAL A 691 -21.05 -19.25 5.89
C VAL A 691 -21.40 -20.68 6.29
N VAL A 692 -22.44 -20.87 7.11
CA VAL A 692 -22.76 -22.20 7.66
C VAL A 692 -23.84 -22.89 6.84
N LEU A 693 -24.96 -22.23 6.60
CA LEU A 693 -26.17 -22.91 6.15
C LEU A 693 -26.29 -22.94 4.62
N SER A 694 -26.04 -21.81 3.97
CA SER A 694 -26.04 -21.70 2.51
C SER A 694 -24.88 -22.50 1.93
N THR A 695 -23.66 -22.32 2.44
CA THR A 695 -22.47 -23.05 1.99
C THR A 695 -22.62 -24.56 2.19
N TYR A 696 -23.14 -25.02 3.33
CA TYR A 696 -23.45 -26.45 3.50
C TYR A 696 -24.53 -26.94 2.53
N GLY A 697 -25.51 -26.09 2.22
CA GLY A 697 -26.50 -26.39 1.19
C GLY A 697 -25.88 -26.55 -0.21
N VAL A 698 -24.88 -25.73 -0.55
CA VAL A 698 -24.10 -25.88 -1.79
C VAL A 698 -23.33 -27.20 -1.79
N HIS A 699 -22.70 -27.59 -0.68
CA HIS A 699 -22.02 -28.89 -0.54
C HIS A 699 -22.95 -30.08 -0.78
N LEU A 700 -24.15 -30.07 -0.19
CA LEU A 700 -25.13 -31.15 -0.41
C LEU A 700 -25.60 -31.22 -1.86
N PHE A 701 -25.78 -30.05 -2.49
CA PHE A 701 -26.13 -29.96 -3.91
C PHE A 701 -24.98 -30.47 -4.80
N GLU A 702 -23.74 -30.03 -4.54
CA GLU A 702 -22.53 -30.48 -5.22
C GLU A 702 -22.38 -32.01 -5.14
N THR A 703 -22.56 -32.57 -3.94
CA THR A 703 -22.52 -34.02 -3.71
C THR A 703 -23.55 -34.77 -4.56
N SER A 704 -24.74 -34.19 -4.73
CA SER A 704 -25.80 -34.76 -5.58
C SER A 704 -25.44 -34.72 -7.07
N LEU A 705 -24.76 -33.67 -7.53
CA LEU A 705 -24.24 -33.57 -8.89
C LEU A 705 -23.09 -34.55 -9.13
N ILE A 706 -22.16 -34.69 -8.18
CA ILE A 706 -21.06 -35.66 -8.25
C ILE A 706 -21.61 -37.08 -8.37
N LYS A 707 -22.67 -37.41 -7.62
CA LYS A 707 -23.36 -38.69 -7.75
C LYS A 707 -23.97 -38.88 -9.15
N CYS A 708 -24.54 -37.83 -9.74
CA CYS A 708 -25.02 -37.87 -11.12
C CYS A 708 -23.88 -38.17 -12.10
N ILE A 709 -22.71 -37.56 -11.93
CA ILE A 709 -21.51 -37.87 -12.73
C ILE A 709 -21.06 -39.32 -12.55
N GLN A 710 -21.11 -39.87 -11.33
CA GLN A 710 -20.78 -41.28 -11.08
C GLN A 710 -21.75 -42.24 -11.78
N ASP A 711 -23.05 -41.91 -11.77
CA ASP A 711 -24.10 -42.77 -12.32
C ASP A 711 -24.18 -42.68 -13.87
N TYR A 712 -23.99 -41.49 -14.45
CA TYR A 712 -24.25 -41.21 -15.87
C TYR A 712 -23.04 -40.72 -16.67
N GLY A 713 -21.94 -40.37 -16.01
CA GLY A 713 -20.69 -39.93 -16.62
C GLY A 713 -20.63 -38.44 -16.94
N GLU A 714 -21.72 -37.70 -16.93
CA GLU A 714 -21.75 -36.25 -17.19
C GLU A 714 -22.95 -35.62 -16.50
N VAL A 715 -22.99 -34.28 -16.43
CA VAL A 715 -24.13 -33.52 -15.93
C VAL A 715 -24.52 -32.45 -16.95
N SER A 716 -25.78 -32.46 -17.39
CA SER A 716 -26.34 -31.41 -18.25
C SER A 716 -27.01 -30.30 -17.44
N VAL A 717 -27.32 -29.17 -18.05
CA VAL A 717 -28.13 -28.10 -17.43
C VAL A 717 -29.50 -28.62 -17.01
N ALA A 718 -30.09 -29.55 -17.78
CA ALA A 718 -31.37 -30.16 -17.43
C ALA A 718 -31.26 -31.01 -16.16
N ASP A 719 -30.17 -31.78 -16.01
CA ASP A 719 -29.90 -32.56 -14.81
C ASP A 719 -29.65 -31.66 -13.61
N PHE A 720 -28.85 -30.60 -13.79
CA PHE A 720 -28.55 -29.62 -12.77
C PHE A 720 -29.83 -28.96 -12.22
N LEU A 721 -30.72 -28.49 -13.10
CA LEU A 721 -31.98 -27.86 -12.71
C LEU A 721 -32.93 -28.86 -12.04
N ARG A 722 -33.02 -30.09 -12.55
CA ARG A 722 -33.83 -31.15 -11.93
C ARG A 722 -33.35 -31.47 -10.52
N ILE A 723 -32.03 -31.65 -10.33
CA ILE A 723 -31.45 -31.94 -9.01
C ILE A 723 -31.69 -30.77 -8.05
N ARG A 724 -31.62 -29.52 -8.55
CA ARG A 724 -31.94 -28.34 -7.74
C ARG A 724 -33.40 -28.32 -7.31
N GLU A 725 -34.34 -28.60 -8.21
CA GLU A 725 -35.77 -28.68 -7.89
C GLU A 725 -36.09 -29.80 -6.89
N GLU A 726 -35.41 -30.95 -6.99
CA GLU A 726 -35.52 -32.05 -6.03
C GLU A 726 -34.97 -31.66 -4.66
N TYR A 727 -33.87 -30.90 -4.64
CA TYR A 727 -33.22 -30.42 -3.42
C TYR A 727 -34.09 -29.41 -2.65
N ASP A 728 -34.76 -28.49 -3.35
CA ASP A 728 -35.67 -27.52 -2.71
C ASP A 728 -36.89 -28.19 -2.06
N GLN A 729 -37.22 -29.42 -2.47
CA GLN A 729 -38.28 -30.24 -1.88
C GLN A 729 -37.79 -31.14 -0.73
N HIS A 730 -36.49 -31.05 -0.38
CA HIS A 730 -35.91 -31.86 0.68
C HIS A 730 -36.53 -31.53 2.06
N PRO A 731 -36.70 -32.51 2.97
CA PRO A 731 -37.25 -32.27 4.31
C PRO A 731 -36.53 -31.19 5.14
N PHE A 732 -35.31 -30.82 4.76
CA PHE A 732 -34.57 -29.72 5.36
C PHE A 732 -35.29 -28.37 5.21
N PHE A 733 -36.04 -28.18 4.13
CA PHE A 733 -36.74 -26.94 3.81
C PHE A 733 -38.26 -27.02 4.04
N GLU A 734 -38.73 -28.02 4.80
CA GLU A 734 -40.15 -28.14 5.14
C GLU A 734 -40.66 -26.84 5.81
N GLY A 735 -41.75 -26.26 5.31
CA GLY A 735 -42.31 -25.00 5.83
C GLY A 735 -41.56 -23.72 5.42
N ILE A 736 -40.58 -23.83 4.51
CA ILE A 736 -39.87 -22.70 3.89
C ILE A 736 -40.28 -22.61 2.42
N GLN A 737 -40.66 -21.41 1.98
CA GLN A 737 -40.98 -21.12 0.59
C GLN A 737 -39.99 -20.11 0.01
N PHE A 738 -39.13 -20.58 -0.89
CA PHE A 738 -38.21 -19.71 -1.63
C PHE A 738 -38.92 -19.04 -2.82
N LYS A 739 -38.84 -17.70 -2.90
CA LYS A 739 -39.42 -16.89 -3.97
C LYS A 739 -38.35 -16.44 -4.95
N ASN A 740 -38.63 -16.60 -6.25
CA ASN A 740 -37.76 -16.22 -7.38
C ASN A 740 -36.35 -16.83 -7.40
N GLU A 741 -36.03 -17.76 -6.50
CA GLU A 741 -34.73 -18.44 -6.44
C GLU A 741 -34.39 -19.19 -7.73
N LYS A 742 -35.39 -19.63 -8.50
CA LYS A 742 -35.16 -20.29 -9.78
C LYS A 742 -34.24 -19.50 -10.73
N TYR A 743 -34.26 -18.17 -10.67
CA TYR A 743 -33.40 -17.33 -11.50
C TYR A 743 -31.97 -17.23 -10.97
N SER A 744 -31.70 -17.66 -9.74
CA SER A 744 -30.35 -17.75 -9.15
C SER A 744 -29.78 -19.16 -9.13
N TYR A 745 -30.53 -20.19 -9.55
CA TYR A 745 -30.08 -21.58 -9.52
C TYR A 745 -28.74 -21.83 -10.22
N LEU A 746 -28.48 -21.12 -11.32
CA LEU A 746 -27.26 -21.29 -12.11
C LEU A 746 -26.09 -20.42 -11.62
N ASN A 747 -26.29 -19.55 -10.62
CA ASN A 747 -25.22 -18.69 -10.09
C ASN A 747 -23.97 -19.46 -9.61
N PRO A 748 -24.06 -20.68 -9.04
CA PRO A 748 -22.88 -21.46 -8.68
C PRO A 748 -21.93 -21.73 -9.87
N LEU A 749 -22.43 -21.74 -11.11
CA LEU A 749 -21.60 -21.91 -12.31
C LEU A 749 -20.67 -20.73 -12.60
N LEU A 750 -20.84 -19.61 -11.89
CA LEU A 750 -19.94 -18.46 -11.97
C LEU A 750 -18.75 -18.57 -11.01
N LYS A 751 -18.79 -19.50 -10.04
CA LYS A 751 -17.76 -19.61 -9.00
C LYS A 751 -16.75 -20.70 -9.35
N THR A 752 -15.49 -20.29 -9.47
CA THR A 752 -14.35 -21.18 -9.76
C THR A 752 -14.22 -22.30 -8.74
N SER A 753 -14.40 -22.01 -7.45
CA SER A 753 -14.36 -23.03 -6.38
C SER A 753 -15.39 -24.13 -6.60
N PHE A 754 -16.62 -23.77 -7.03
CA PHE A 754 -17.63 -24.76 -7.37
C PHE A 754 -17.26 -25.62 -8.56
N ILE A 755 -16.66 -25.02 -9.60
CA ILE A 755 -16.26 -25.74 -10.82
C ILE A 755 -15.07 -26.66 -10.58
N PHE A 756 -14.03 -26.17 -9.90
CA PHE A 756 -12.71 -26.81 -9.90
C PHE A 756 -12.30 -27.45 -8.57
N GLU A 757 -12.81 -27.00 -7.42
CA GLU A 757 -12.37 -27.50 -6.11
C GLU A 757 -13.22 -28.66 -5.62
N PHE A 758 -12.65 -29.67 -4.96
CA PHE A 758 -13.42 -30.81 -4.44
C PHE A 758 -13.61 -30.72 -2.93
N GLY A 759 -14.87 -30.65 -2.48
CA GLY A 759 -15.23 -30.69 -1.06
C GLY A 759 -15.04 -29.38 -0.29
N ASP A 760 -14.64 -28.29 -0.96
CA ASP A 760 -14.35 -26.99 -0.33
C ASP A 760 -15.58 -26.41 0.43
N HIS A 761 -16.79 -26.66 -0.08
CA HIS A 761 -18.04 -26.17 0.53
C HIS A 761 -18.45 -26.89 1.84
N VAL A 762 -17.82 -28.01 2.23
CA VAL A 762 -18.08 -28.61 3.55
C VAL A 762 -17.26 -27.93 4.65
N LEU A 763 -16.16 -27.30 4.27
CA LEU A 763 -15.13 -26.89 5.21
C LEU A 763 -15.55 -25.66 6.04
N PRO A 764 -16.02 -24.53 5.46
CA PRO A 764 -16.41 -23.36 6.25
C PRO A 764 -17.52 -23.65 7.29
N PRO A 765 -18.60 -24.40 6.97
CA PRO A 765 -19.63 -24.76 7.96
C PRO A 765 -19.08 -25.53 9.16
N ILE A 766 -18.21 -26.52 8.91
CA ILE A 766 -17.61 -27.34 9.96
C ILE A 766 -16.61 -26.53 10.77
N ALA A 767 -15.76 -25.73 10.11
CA ALA A 767 -14.80 -24.85 10.75
C ALA A 767 -15.47 -23.86 11.71
N TYR A 768 -16.53 -23.19 11.25
CA TYR A 768 -17.29 -22.21 12.04
C TYR A 768 -17.92 -22.86 13.28
N LEU A 769 -18.52 -24.05 13.14
CA LEU A 769 -19.12 -24.78 14.27
C LEU A 769 -18.07 -25.22 15.29
N LEU A 770 -16.93 -25.74 14.83
CA LEU A 770 -15.82 -26.08 15.72
C LEU A 770 -15.23 -24.85 16.41
N ALA A 771 -15.12 -23.71 15.71
CA ALA A 771 -14.70 -22.44 16.29
C ALA A 771 -15.66 -21.96 17.39
N ILE A 772 -16.98 -22.01 17.16
CA ILE A 772 -17.99 -21.69 18.18
C ILE A 772 -17.82 -22.57 19.43
N SER A 773 -17.59 -23.87 19.25
CA SER A 773 -17.35 -24.78 20.37
C SER A 773 -16.14 -24.33 21.20
N LEU A 774 -15.05 -23.91 20.55
CA LEU A 774 -13.85 -23.42 21.25
C LEU A 774 -14.09 -22.10 22.01
N CYS A 775 -14.98 -21.24 21.53
CA CYS A 775 -15.35 -20.00 22.22
C CYS A 775 -16.12 -20.28 23.53
N HIS A 776 -16.95 -21.34 23.56
CA HIS A 776 -17.81 -21.64 24.71
C HIS A 776 -17.13 -22.50 25.80
N GLU A 777 -16.14 -23.32 25.43
CA GLU A 777 -15.47 -24.20 26.40
C GLU A 777 -14.88 -23.42 27.59
N GLN A 778 -15.36 -23.75 28.80
CA GLN A 778 -14.88 -23.11 30.03
C GLN A 778 -13.36 -23.28 30.18
N VAL A 779 -12.70 -22.19 30.57
CA VAL A 779 -11.26 -22.18 30.78
C VAL A 779 -10.93 -22.97 32.06
N GLU A 780 -10.63 -24.27 31.94
CA GLU A 780 -10.05 -25.04 33.05
C GLU A 780 -8.61 -24.58 33.36
N SER A 781 -7.98 -23.89 32.41
CA SER A 781 -6.60 -23.41 32.45
C SER A 781 -6.51 -21.93 32.85
N SER A 782 -5.40 -21.51 33.45
CA SER A 782 -5.09 -20.08 33.60
C SER A 782 -4.58 -19.42 32.31
N ILE A 783 -4.36 -20.21 31.25
CA ILE A 783 -3.80 -19.78 29.98
C ILE A 783 -4.94 -19.38 29.02
N PRO A 784 -4.92 -18.17 28.43
CA PRO A 784 -5.85 -17.77 27.39
C PRO A 784 -5.94 -18.76 26.21
N LYS A 785 -7.13 -18.95 25.66
CA LYS A 785 -7.41 -19.96 24.63
C LYS A 785 -6.66 -19.69 23.31
N ASP A 786 -6.47 -18.43 22.93
CA ASP A 786 -5.63 -18.04 21.79
C ASP A 786 -4.18 -18.53 21.93
N ILE A 787 -3.60 -18.44 23.13
CA ILE A 787 -2.24 -18.95 23.39
C ILE A 787 -2.22 -20.48 23.27
N GLN A 788 -3.25 -21.17 23.77
CA GLN A 788 -3.34 -22.63 23.64
C GLN A 788 -3.40 -23.07 22.17
N ILE A 789 -4.15 -22.34 21.34
CA ILE A 789 -4.20 -22.55 19.88
C ILE A 789 -2.80 -22.37 19.28
N GLN A 790 -2.12 -21.25 19.58
CA GLN A 790 -0.77 -20.99 19.07
C GLN A 790 0.24 -22.04 19.55
N GLU A 791 0.13 -22.50 20.80
CA GLU A 791 0.97 -23.55 21.38
C GLU A 791 0.74 -24.91 20.69
N ALA A 792 -0.49 -25.23 20.30
CA ALA A 792 -0.79 -26.43 19.52
C ALA A 792 -0.06 -26.41 18.18
N ILE A 793 -0.18 -25.31 17.43
CA ILE A 793 0.48 -25.13 16.12
C ILE A 793 2.01 -25.18 16.27
N LEU A 794 2.57 -24.47 17.28
CA LEU A 794 4.01 -24.48 17.56
C LEU A 794 4.56 -25.88 17.90
N ASN A 795 3.71 -26.76 18.44
CA ASN A 795 4.06 -28.14 18.78
C ASN A 795 3.81 -29.14 17.64
N GLY A 796 3.50 -28.66 16.43
CA GLY A 796 3.30 -29.54 15.27
C GLY A 796 1.89 -30.13 15.16
N VAL A 797 0.91 -29.59 15.88
CA VAL A 797 -0.46 -30.13 15.92
C VAL A 797 -1.30 -29.47 14.82
N TYR A 798 -1.26 -30.05 13.62
CA TYR A 798 -1.89 -29.44 12.43
C TYR A 798 -3.08 -30.23 11.88
N ARG A 799 -3.34 -31.43 12.40
CA ARG A 799 -4.49 -32.26 11.99
C ARG A 799 -5.64 -32.06 12.95
N THR A 800 -6.86 -32.04 12.41
CA THR A 800 -8.08 -31.61 13.12
C THR A 800 -8.32 -32.42 14.39
N GLU A 801 -8.19 -33.74 14.34
CA GLU A 801 -8.44 -34.58 15.51
C GLU A 801 -7.42 -34.36 16.63
N GLU A 802 -6.16 -34.20 16.27
CA GLU A 802 -5.09 -33.94 17.23
C GLU A 802 -5.25 -32.54 17.83
N PHE A 803 -5.59 -31.56 17.00
CA PHE A 803 -5.88 -30.19 17.41
C PHE A 803 -7.04 -30.14 18.39
N LEU A 804 -8.19 -30.73 18.05
CA LEU A 804 -9.35 -30.78 18.94
C LEU A 804 -9.05 -31.54 20.25
N SER A 805 -8.27 -32.64 20.17
CA SER A 805 -7.85 -33.38 21.37
C SER A 805 -6.86 -32.59 22.23
N TYR A 806 -6.08 -31.71 21.63
CA TYR A 806 -5.18 -30.81 22.36
C TYR A 806 -5.97 -29.73 23.09
N MET A 807 -6.96 -29.13 22.41
CA MET A 807 -7.76 -28.02 22.93
C MET A 807 -8.71 -28.43 24.07
N SER A 808 -9.24 -29.66 24.04
CA SER A 808 -10.11 -30.16 25.11
C SER A 808 -10.18 -31.68 25.13
N LYS A 809 -9.73 -32.25 26.26
CA LYS A 809 -9.54 -33.70 26.44
C LYS A 809 -10.83 -34.38 26.90
N GLY A 810 -11.18 -35.48 26.24
CA GLY A 810 -12.21 -36.41 26.72
C GLY A 810 -13.62 -36.19 26.18
N ILE A 811 -13.82 -35.23 25.26
CA ILE A 811 -15.07 -35.05 24.52
C ILE A 811 -14.95 -35.74 23.16
N SER A 812 -15.94 -36.54 22.78
CA SER A 812 -15.96 -37.15 21.44
C SER A 812 -16.28 -36.12 20.34
N HIS A 813 -15.83 -36.38 19.11
CA HIS A 813 -16.11 -35.50 17.96
C HIS A 813 -17.61 -35.23 17.77
N GLY A 814 -18.46 -36.26 17.96
CA GLY A 814 -19.90 -36.12 17.84
C GLY A 814 -20.53 -35.26 18.94
N GLU A 815 -20.09 -35.41 20.20
CA GLU A 815 -20.56 -34.58 21.32
C GLU A 815 -20.14 -33.12 21.15
N ARG A 816 -18.90 -32.88 20.69
CA ARG A 816 -18.40 -31.54 20.39
C ARG A 816 -19.27 -30.84 19.34
N MET A 817 -19.66 -31.57 18.29
CA MET A 817 -20.51 -31.02 17.24
C MET A 817 -21.94 -30.74 17.71
N ASP A 818 -22.50 -31.61 18.57
CA ASP A 818 -23.80 -31.34 19.21
C ASP A 818 -23.73 -30.04 20.05
N GLN A 819 -22.68 -29.87 20.84
CA GLN A 819 -22.45 -28.63 21.61
C GLN A 819 -22.33 -27.41 20.70
N ALA A 820 -21.52 -27.48 19.63
CA ALA A 820 -21.37 -26.39 18.67
C ALA A 820 -22.71 -25.93 18.07
N ILE A 821 -23.57 -26.87 17.70
CA ILE A 821 -24.89 -26.59 17.11
C ILE A 821 -25.82 -25.94 18.14
N ASP A 822 -25.81 -26.43 19.38
CA ASP A 822 -26.63 -25.84 20.45
C ASP A 822 -26.15 -24.41 20.79
N GLU A 823 -24.83 -24.16 20.79
CA GLU A 823 -24.25 -22.83 20.95
C GLU A 823 -24.57 -21.88 19.80
N LEU A 824 -24.55 -22.38 18.55
CA LEU A 824 -24.98 -21.60 17.39
C LEU A 824 -26.45 -21.16 17.53
N LEU A 825 -27.33 -22.03 18.03
CA LEU A 825 -28.72 -21.67 18.31
C LEU A 825 -28.83 -20.60 19.40
N GLN A 826 -28.04 -20.70 20.47
CA GLN A 826 -28.00 -19.66 21.53
C GLN A 826 -27.45 -18.34 21.01
N MET A 827 -26.45 -18.37 20.13
CA MET A 827 -25.92 -17.18 19.47
C MET A 827 -26.99 -16.50 18.62
N LEU A 828 -27.75 -17.25 17.80
CA LEU A 828 -28.87 -16.70 17.04
C LEU A 828 -29.97 -16.10 17.94
N LEU A 829 -30.24 -16.68 19.10
CA LEU A 829 -31.17 -16.11 20.09
C LEU A 829 -30.63 -14.83 20.74
N THR A 830 -29.33 -14.77 20.99
CA THR A 830 -28.67 -13.58 21.53
C THR A 830 -28.70 -12.44 20.52
N LEU A 831 -28.37 -12.71 19.25
CA LEU A 831 -28.45 -11.73 18.16
C LEU A 831 -29.88 -11.21 17.99
N GLN A 832 -30.88 -12.10 18.06
CA GLN A 832 -32.29 -11.70 18.02
C GLN A 832 -32.64 -10.67 19.10
N SER A 833 -32.09 -10.77 20.31
CA SER A 833 -32.38 -9.81 21.39
C SER A 833 -31.88 -8.40 21.08
N PHE A 834 -30.82 -8.25 20.28
CA PHE A 834 -30.34 -6.96 19.82
C PHE A 834 -31.17 -6.40 18.67
N MET A 835 -31.80 -7.25 17.86
CA MET A 835 -32.57 -6.85 16.67
C MET A 835 -33.97 -6.29 16.97
N VAL A 836 -34.57 -6.62 18.12
CA VAL A 836 -35.95 -6.23 18.46
C VAL A 836 -35.95 -4.86 19.15
N GLU A 837 -36.83 -3.94 18.74
CA GLU A 837 -37.08 -2.71 19.49
C GLU A 837 -37.73 -3.02 20.84
N ASP A 838 -37.18 -2.50 21.93
CA ASP A 838 -37.90 -2.37 23.18
C ASP A 838 -39.15 -1.50 22.97
N VAL A 839 -40.30 -2.13 22.72
CA VAL A 839 -41.63 -1.50 22.81
C VAL A 839 -42.02 -1.25 24.28
N VAL A 840 -41.10 -1.38 25.24
CA VAL A 840 -41.42 -1.30 26.68
C VAL A 840 -40.67 -0.16 27.38
N HIS A 841 -40.76 1.05 26.84
CA HIS A 841 -40.65 2.30 27.62
C HIS A 841 -41.84 3.24 27.41
N SER A 842 -43.06 2.67 27.36
CA SER A 842 -44.27 3.40 27.73
C SER A 842 -45.32 2.50 28.40
N ARG A 843 -45.16 2.25 29.70
CA ARG A 843 -46.25 2.27 30.71
C ARG A 843 -45.73 2.07 32.13
#